data_AF-A0A4R8M8N0-F1
#
_entry.id   AF-A0A4R8M8N0-F1
#
_cell.length_a   1.000
_cell.length_b   1.000
_cell.length_c   1.000
_cell.angle_alpha   90.00
_cell.angle_beta   90.00
_cell.angle_gamma   90.00
#
_symmetry.space_group_name_H-M   'P 1'
#
loop_
_entity.id
_entity.type
_entity.pdbx_description
1 polymer ?
#
loop_
_entity_poly.entity_id
_entity_poly.type
_entity_poly.pdbx_seq_one_letter_code
_entity_poly.pdbx_strand_id
1 'polypeptide(L)'
;MKNLRKNRATVLQYMIFLAGLITFLIAPASIAFEPQTNVFSAPKNPPAGFSQIVEPNVLLLIDTSGSMTFFMDNDSSTYGDGTNPYYLNGANRRYYGRDSNPGQTTSGNNDPSVDFNYHPLLREIPTDQIPDTDDSYTGVFSYKIETKTAERWIPNEWGKVRENEVPPTVPSSYQWRWYNPSGTANDRWILQRRPSSGGGFSDVRDQEQVPSLGPNYRYIVDRPNNSPYSSQGLEIIRVPGHTETYNYNGYTYKYPNDSRMYTLKNVLYRILGDQTLVGDLRLALSAYYQDYYSSGSGADWYNWTPYDGRTSQRITWKSDGTRRARLHEGFASTTKSPEHLAKIREWFDGSESSSNPEFRADGGTPLVASIVNSTSAVDCALDFFKVRGATPTITEWCQDNWLIVLTDGEDSYESYANTALATRTLYNANLGVENARPVKTMVIGMINPSTQTTLASTLNNMADYGDDGLLNGSATAFFPQNMAELMEAFKTIFQTIQDIAATGSAPLVNPPKTLGGAGKVYSAGFKPKIVQQWMGFLSSYVISGDVVTPDTNWGVEGARDAGAILASKGYNNRNIYTADWGTGSAGKIVTNLKAFSDVNSSALKPFFAGDLSITDTAIKKFIRWVLGSDEWDETDGDQRWKLGDPYHVGLVEVGAPQSLITDPLYRVFAEDSTVKIRPRVVYMHANDGMVHAFNSANGNEEWAFIPPNVLNFPRLIGTKLGSDDKLREVKESAPKYLLDGPLVAEDILLDGSYKTVLLGGLGRAGAGLYTLDITDPAKPEFLWALENNCYYSGGNGEGILRTENSTFMRWIGGTGTASSTLSSVDSSSSSVPGKLRLTVSTPFIGTVDLESLSGIDTKWVALFGGGAKNSPLLENDEGGKSVIVLDMKDGSLVKEIVHNDLGSVVAPLAVEAGPRPMRIRKYYLGDDVGAIFEGDLSSYDSTEWNLAKVFTPGDGAAVDDLFTIPYALEVGMIKNRKWLFWGTGDPDFLFGEKEGKCYVFAMNRSLAGDSAFTLANLPPLENISGDQYNDSVAVSTNGWRLPLGTGEIVSTPPVLFRGYIFFATYTANTDPCLVGKSNFYIMKADTGLGGFVTYTGDEITSWKKNVTLDATRISGITVTGGKVYVGVTAFSNASNPQTALGGFTGNISLSGNLLVFDVPENIMTDDSGGSSTKTEPAYWRDWKP
;
A
#
# COMPACT_ATOMS: atom_id res chain seq x y z
N MET A 1 -13.04 -4.78 82.04
CA MET A 1 -12.36 -3.45 81.92
C MET A 1 -12.62 -2.96 80.50
N LYS A 2 -13.75 -2.30 80.26
CA LYS A 2 -13.99 -0.84 80.28
C LYS A 2 -13.34 -0.09 79.09
N ASN A 3 -14.24 0.37 78.21
CA ASN A 3 -14.19 1.60 77.41
C ASN A 3 -13.51 1.59 76.03
N LEU A 4 -14.31 1.26 75.00
CA LEU A 4 -14.25 1.91 73.68
C LEU A 4 -15.56 2.68 73.46
N ARG A 5 -15.57 3.95 73.89
CA ARG A 5 -16.56 4.98 73.53
C ARG A 5 -15.80 6.28 73.30
N LYS A 6 -16.03 6.90 72.12
CA LYS A 6 -15.60 8.20 71.56
C LYS A 6 -14.87 7.92 70.23
N ASN A 7 -15.33 8.31 69.04
CA ASN A 7 -16.13 9.47 68.65
C ASN A 7 -17.08 9.13 67.49
N ARG A 8 -18.36 9.45 67.67
CA ARG A 8 -19.46 9.35 66.69
C ARG A 8 -19.70 10.67 65.93
N ALA A 9 -18.70 11.52 65.77
CA ALA A 9 -18.87 12.86 65.19
C ALA A 9 -18.34 13.01 63.76
N THR A 10 -17.51 12.08 63.26
CA THR A 10 -16.88 12.23 61.92
C THR A 10 -17.56 11.42 60.82
N VAL A 11 -18.43 10.47 61.17
CA VAL A 11 -19.12 9.58 60.21
C VAL A 11 -20.34 10.26 59.57
N LEU A 12 -20.87 11.33 60.18
CA LEU A 12 -22.06 12.04 59.68
C LEU A 12 -21.72 13.19 58.71
N GLN A 13 -20.45 13.58 58.60
CA GLN A 13 -20.01 14.65 57.72
C GLN A 13 -19.60 14.16 56.31
N TYR A 14 -19.32 12.85 56.16
CA TYR A 14 -19.03 12.23 54.86
C TYR A 14 -20.26 11.66 54.15
N MET A 15 -21.37 11.40 54.86
CA MET A 15 -22.59 10.83 54.24
C MET A 15 -23.54 11.87 53.62
N ILE A 16 -23.27 13.18 53.74
CA ILE A 16 -24.18 14.23 53.27
C ILE A 16 -23.62 14.99 52.04
N PHE A 17 -22.34 14.77 51.66
CA PHE A 17 -21.77 15.39 50.46
C PHE A 17 -21.89 14.56 49.17
N LEU A 18 -22.47 13.35 49.23
CA LEU A 18 -22.61 12.45 48.07
C LEU A 18 -24.04 12.32 47.52
N ALA A 19 -25.00 13.13 47.99
CA ALA A 19 -26.42 13.02 47.61
C ALA A 19 -26.92 14.15 46.69
N GLY A 20 -26.04 14.81 45.94
CA GLY A 20 -26.44 15.89 45.03
C GLY A 20 -25.52 16.04 43.84
N LEU A 21 -25.70 15.19 42.82
CA LEU A 21 -25.60 15.53 41.39
C LEU A 21 -25.90 14.26 40.56
N ILE A 22 -27.18 14.03 40.24
CA ILE A 22 -27.62 13.10 39.19
C ILE A 22 -28.39 13.93 38.17
N THR A 23 -27.74 14.27 37.05
CA THR A 23 -28.22 14.21 35.65
C THR A 23 -27.34 15.11 34.77
N PHE A 24 -26.29 14.54 34.17
CA PHE A 24 -25.82 14.92 32.84
C PHE A 24 -25.27 13.66 32.17
N LEU A 25 -25.91 13.28 31.06
CA LEU A 25 -25.44 12.24 30.15
C LEU A 25 -24.06 12.64 29.61
N ILE A 26 -23.03 11.87 29.95
CA ILE A 26 -21.83 11.74 29.13
C ILE A 26 -21.61 10.25 28.96
N ALA A 27 -21.99 9.76 27.79
CA ALA A 27 -21.47 8.51 27.26
C ALA A 27 -20.49 8.88 26.16
N PRO A 28 -19.18 8.66 26.33
CA PRO A 28 -18.41 8.03 25.29
C PRO A 28 -18.54 6.53 25.54
N ALA A 29 -19.37 5.85 24.77
CA ALA A 29 -19.22 4.41 24.62
C ALA A 29 -17.96 4.16 23.78
N SER A 30 -16.78 4.38 24.36
CA SER A 30 -15.56 3.74 23.86
C SER A 30 -15.64 2.29 24.30
N ILE A 31 -16.04 1.41 23.40
CA ILE A 31 -15.87 -0.03 23.57
C ILE A 31 -14.36 -0.26 23.59
N ALA A 32 -13.78 -0.31 24.78
CA ALA A 32 -12.44 -0.85 24.98
C ALA A 32 -12.54 -2.35 24.64
N PHE A 33 -11.87 -2.76 23.56
CA PHE A 33 -11.67 -4.17 23.26
C PHE A 33 -10.74 -4.72 24.35
N GLU A 34 -11.26 -5.46 25.33
CA GLU A 34 -10.41 -6.20 26.28
C GLU A 34 -9.83 -7.43 25.55
N PRO A 35 -8.51 -7.50 25.30
CA PRO A 35 -7.90 -8.70 24.74
C PRO A 35 -7.48 -9.57 25.93
N GLN A 36 -8.31 -10.54 26.32
CA GLN A 36 -7.95 -11.50 27.35
C GLN A 36 -8.22 -12.92 26.87
N THR A 37 -7.16 -13.57 26.36
CA THR A 37 -6.86 -14.99 26.59
C THR A 37 -5.53 -15.43 25.97
N ASN A 38 -4.66 -15.91 26.84
CA ASN A 38 -3.75 -17.05 26.71
C ASN A 38 -2.87 -17.11 25.46
N VAL A 39 -2.25 -16.01 25.02
CA VAL A 39 -1.34 -16.06 23.85
C VAL A 39 -0.13 -15.16 24.02
N PHE A 40 1.01 -15.85 24.13
CA PHE A 40 2.37 -15.47 24.53
C PHE A 40 3.13 -14.42 23.71
N SER A 41 2.48 -13.57 22.92
CA SER A 41 3.13 -12.41 22.31
C SER A 41 2.54 -11.11 22.84
N ALA A 42 3.44 -10.14 23.10
CA ALA A 42 3.10 -8.84 23.66
C ALA A 42 1.96 -8.18 22.86
N PRO A 43 1.05 -7.43 23.51
CA PRO A 43 0.04 -6.66 22.81
C PRO A 43 0.69 -5.80 21.73
N LYS A 44 0.23 -5.95 20.49
CA LYS A 44 0.68 -5.13 19.39
C LYS A 44 -0.13 -3.85 19.37
N ASN A 45 0.42 -2.81 19.99
CA ASN A 45 -0.18 -1.48 19.94
C ASN A 45 0.21 -0.80 18.63
N PRO A 46 -0.71 -0.06 17.98
CA PRO A 46 -0.35 0.83 16.88
C PRO A 46 0.77 1.79 17.30
N PRO A 47 1.74 2.11 16.44
CA PRO A 47 2.76 3.09 16.76
C PRO A 47 2.14 4.46 17.10
N ALA A 48 2.88 5.32 17.81
CA ALA A 48 2.47 6.71 18.01
C ALA A 48 2.21 7.39 16.64
N GLY A 49 1.07 8.07 16.51
CA GLY A 49 0.57 8.65 15.25
C GLY A 49 -0.28 7.71 14.38
N PHE A 50 -0.30 6.40 14.68
CA PHE A 50 -1.07 5.37 13.96
C PHE A 50 -2.26 4.80 14.73
N SER A 51 -2.35 5.07 16.03
CA SER A 51 -3.46 4.65 16.91
C SER A 51 -4.83 5.24 16.50
N GLN A 52 -4.85 6.01 15.43
CA GLN A 52 -5.98 6.77 14.93
C GLN A 52 -6.12 6.77 13.41
N ILE A 53 -5.61 5.76 12.69
CA ILE A 53 -5.97 5.62 11.27
C ILE A 53 -7.49 5.37 11.20
N VAL A 54 -8.20 6.45 10.92
CA VAL A 54 -9.63 6.51 10.63
C VAL A 54 -9.76 6.63 9.13
N GLU A 55 -10.80 6.02 8.56
CA GLU A 55 -11.13 6.16 7.13
C GLU A 55 -11.14 7.65 6.76
N PRO A 56 -10.24 8.13 5.88
CA PRO A 56 -10.17 9.54 5.53
C PRO A 56 -11.45 9.96 4.82
N ASN A 57 -11.90 11.18 5.07
CA ASN A 57 -13.02 11.78 4.36
C ASN A 57 -12.52 12.32 3.01
N VAL A 58 -13.14 11.92 1.92
CA VAL A 58 -12.82 12.39 0.57
C VAL A 58 -14.09 12.94 -0.08
N LEU A 59 -14.05 14.20 -0.49
CA LEU A 59 -15.12 14.85 -1.24
C LEU A 59 -14.70 15.02 -2.71
N LEU A 60 -15.44 14.39 -3.62
CA LEU A 60 -15.36 14.67 -5.05
C LEU A 60 -16.23 15.89 -5.38
N LEU A 61 -15.60 16.98 -5.80
CA LEU A 61 -16.28 18.19 -6.26
C LEU A 61 -16.13 18.31 -7.78
N ILE A 62 -17.23 18.04 -8.49
CA ILE A 62 -17.25 17.86 -9.93
C ILE A 62 -17.82 19.10 -10.62
N ASP A 63 -17.05 19.65 -11.56
CA ASP A 63 -17.54 20.67 -12.48
C ASP A 63 -18.57 20.06 -13.43
N THR A 64 -19.73 20.71 -13.49
CA THR A 64 -20.83 20.34 -14.37
C THR A 64 -21.12 21.45 -15.36
N SER A 65 -20.19 22.39 -15.59
CA SER A 65 -20.34 23.48 -16.54
C SER A 65 -20.67 23.01 -17.97
N GLY A 66 -21.20 23.91 -18.79
CA GLY A 66 -21.43 23.63 -20.21
C GLY A 66 -20.14 23.29 -20.99
N SER A 67 -18.98 23.80 -20.57
CA SER A 67 -17.68 23.51 -21.21
C SER A 67 -17.25 22.06 -21.00
N MET A 68 -17.84 21.33 -20.05
CA MET A 68 -17.63 19.88 -19.91
C MET A 68 -18.15 19.07 -21.11
N THR A 69 -18.86 19.70 -22.06
CA THR A 69 -19.20 19.13 -23.38
C THR A 69 -18.07 19.23 -24.41
N PHE A 70 -16.93 19.85 -24.08
CA PHE A 70 -15.83 20.07 -25.03
C PHE A 70 -14.85 18.89 -25.04
N PHE A 71 -13.97 18.81 -26.03
CA PHE A 71 -12.92 17.80 -26.09
C PHE A 71 -11.93 17.94 -24.92
N MET A 72 -11.24 16.84 -24.60
CA MET A 72 -10.21 16.82 -23.56
C MET A 72 -9.00 17.70 -23.91
N ASP A 73 -8.61 17.79 -25.18
CA ASP A 73 -7.37 18.42 -25.64
C ASP A 73 -7.56 19.85 -26.20
N ASN A 74 -8.81 20.28 -26.39
CA ASN A 74 -9.14 21.60 -26.93
C ASN A 74 -10.56 22.07 -26.56
N ASP A 75 -10.81 23.38 -26.66
CA ASP A 75 -12.10 24.01 -26.30
C ASP A 75 -13.15 23.96 -27.43
N SER A 76 -13.09 22.97 -28.32
CA SER A 76 -14.15 22.76 -29.31
C SER A 76 -15.25 21.90 -28.70
N SER A 77 -16.50 22.33 -28.89
CA SER A 77 -17.67 21.60 -28.40
C SER A 77 -17.88 20.28 -29.15
N THR A 78 -18.24 19.23 -28.42
CA THR A 78 -18.75 17.97 -29.00
C THR A 78 -20.28 17.92 -28.93
N TYR A 79 -20.89 16.92 -29.57
CA TYR A 79 -22.34 16.85 -29.76
C TYR A 79 -23.12 16.10 -28.65
N GLY A 80 -22.54 15.88 -27.45
CA GLY A 80 -23.28 15.35 -26.28
C GLY A 80 -22.43 14.86 -25.10
N ASP A 81 -23.07 14.42 -24.01
CA ASP A 81 -22.43 13.91 -22.76
C ASP A 81 -22.48 12.37 -22.61
N GLY A 82 -23.13 11.67 -23.56
CA GLY A 82 -23.06 10.20 -23.74
C GLY A 82 -24.22 9.37 -23.18
N THR A 83 -25.31 9.98 -22.71
CA THR A 83 -26.28 9.28 -21.83
C THR A 83 -27.67 8.96 -22.41
N ASN A 84 -27.96 9.11 -23.72
CA ASN A 84 -29.13 8.45 -24.36
C ASN A 84 -29.15 8.51 -25.90
N PRO A 85 -29.71 7.50 -26.62
CA PRO A 85 -29.88 7.52 -28.07
C PRO A 85 -31.20 8.17 -28.55
N TYR A 86 -31.14 8.96 -29.63
CA TYR A 86 -32.31 9.54 -30.32
C TYR A 86 -32.81 8.65 -31.49
N TYR A 87 -34.13 8.57 -31.66
CA TYR A 87 -34.80 7.82 -32.75
C TYR A 87 -35.38 8.79 -33.80
N LEU A 88 -34.93 8.67 -35.05
CA LEU A 88 -35.39 9.52 -36.16
C LEU A 88 -36.27 8.71 -37.14
N ASN A 89 -37.51 9.16 -37.35
CA ASN A 89 -38.44 8.68 -38.39
C ASN A 89 -38.81 7.18 -38.38
N GLY A 90 -39.06 6.57 -37.21
CA GLY A 90 -39.66 5.23 -37.12
C GLY A 90 -38.84 4.09 -37.73
N ALA A 91 -37.57 4.33 -38.06
CA ALA A 91 -36.63 3.33 -38.54
C ALA A 91 -35.44 3.21 -37.56
N ASN A 92 -34.97 1.98 -37.34
CA ASN A 92 -33.86 1.61 -36.44
C ASN A 92 -32.52 2.31 -36.80
N ARG A 93 -32.35 3.60 -36.47
CA ARG A 93 -31.04 4.28 -36.47
C ARG A 93 -30.89 5.05 -35.15
N ARG A 94 -29.83 4.76 -34.40
CA ARG A 94 -29.50 5.34 -33.09
C ARG A 94 -28.45 6.44 -33.26
N TYR A 95 -28.68 7.64 -32.72
CA TYR A 95 -27.74 8.77 -32.70
C TYR A 95 -27.50 9.25 -31.27
N TYR A 96 -26.31 9.79 -30.97
CA TYR A 96 -26.02 10.55 -29.74
C TYR A 96 -25.71 12.01 -30.15
N GLY A 97 -26.65 12.93 -29.96
CA GLY A 97 -26.55 14.37 -30.33
C GLY A 97 -27.63 14.87 -31.31
N ARG A 98 -27.93 16.19 -31.34
CA ARG A 98 -28.99 16.82 -32.17
C ARG A 98 -28.46 17.92 -33.12
N ASP A 99 -29.00 17.97 -34.35
CA ASP A 99 -29.02 19.15 -35.24
C ASP A 99 -30.34 19.94 -35.05
N SER A 100 -30.25 21.28 -35.03
CA SER A 100 -31.41 22.17 -34.92
C SER A 100 -31.26 23.50 -35.67
N ASN A 101 -31.40 23.52 -37.00
CA ASN A 101 -32.21 24.60 -37.61
C ASN A 101 -32.95 24.21 -38.92
N PRO A 102 -34.27 24.51 -39.02
CA PRO A 102 -35.14 24.27 -40.17
C PRO A 102 -35.31 25.56 -41.00
N GLY A 103 -34.44 25.78 -41.98
CA GLY A 103 -34.48 26.94 -42.88
C GLY A 103 -35.00 26.59 -44.28
N GLN A 104 -36.05 27.27 -44.73
CA GLN A 104 -36.60 27.14 -46.08
C GLN A 104 -35.55 27.53 -47.13
N THR A 105 -35.30 26.66 -48.12
CA THR A 105 -34.51 26.88 -49.35
C THR A 105 -32.99 26.61 -49.33
N THR A 106 -32.56 25.37 -49.06
CA THR A 106 -31.42 24.78 -49.80
C THR A 106 -31.65 23.29 -50.02
N SER A 107 -31.58 22.86 -51.27
CA SER A 107 -31.67 21.48 -51.75
C SER A 107 -30.59 20.59 -51.12
N GLY A 108 -30.98 19.37 -50.77
CA GLY A 108 -30.24 18.46 -49.90
C GLY A 108 -28.82 18.07 -50.32
N ASN A 109 -28.00 17.79 -49.31
CA ASN A 109 -26.66 17.22 -49.44
C ASN A 109 -26.37 16.20 -48.32
N ASN A 110 -27.22 15.17 -48.18
CA ASN A 110 -26.92 13.97 -47.39
C ASN A 110 -26.17 12.93 -48.25
N ASP A 111 -25.04 13.33 -48.86
CA ASP A 111 -24.18 12.43 -49.64
C ASP A 111 -22.85 12.21 -48.89
N PRO A 112 -22.62 11.03 -48.28
CA PRO A 112 -21.40 10.71 -47.54
C PRO A 112 -20.18 10.46 -48.44
N SER A 113 -20.30 10.61 -49.77
CA SER A 113 -19.20 10.39 -50.73
C SER A 113 -18.49 11.67 -51.20
N VAL A 114 -18.85 12.85 -50.68
CA VAL A 114 -18.26 14.15 -51.06
C VAL A 114 -17.78 14.96 -49.85
N ASP A 115 -16.66 15.69 -50.03
CA ASP A 115 -15.91 16.39 -48.97
C ASP A 115 -16.66 17.57 -48.29
N PHE A 116 -17.84 17.96 -48.78
CA PHE A 116 -18.67 19.03 -48.21
C PHE A 116 -19.94 18.48 -47.54
N ASN A 117 -19.74 17.52 -46.63
CA ASN A 117 -20.76 17.05 -45.70
C ASN A 117 -20.64 17.85 -44.37
N TYR A 118 -21.76 18.08 -43.67
CA TYR A 118 -21.84 18.84 -42.42
C TYR A 118 -21.05 18.25 -41.23
N HIS A 119 -20.36 17.13 -41.42
CA HIS A 119 -19.55 16.45 -40.42
C HIS A 119 -18.16 16.08 -40.97
N PRO A 120 -17.21 17.05 -41.04
CA PRO A 120 -15.86 16.84 -41.57
C PRO A 120 -14.97 15.89 -40.74
N LEU A 121 -15.46 15.37 -39.60
CA LEU A 121 -14.70 14.47 -38.69
C LEU A 121 -15.37 13.10 -38.46
N LEU A 122 -16.44 12.75 -39.18
CA LEU A 122 -16.99 11.39 -39.16
C LEU A 122 -15.98 10.43 -39.82
N ARG A 123 -15.25 9.64 -39.03
CA ARG A 123 -14.47 8.51 -39.53
C ARG A 123 -15.09 7.19 -39.06
N GLU A 124 -15.26 6.29 -40.01
CA GLU A 124 -15.42 4.86 -39.72
C GLU A 124 -14.11 4.37 -39.10
N ILE A 125 -14.17 3.84 -37.86
CA ILE A 125 -13.04 3.10 -37.27
C ILE A 125 -13.21 1.65 -37.72
N PRO A 126 -12.30 1.13 -38.57
CA PRO A 126 -12.43 -0.23 -39.05
C PRO A 126 -12.20 -1.23 -37.91
N THR A 127 -12.89 -2.37 -37.98
CA THR A 127 -12.99 -3.34 -36.88
C THR A 127 -11.63 -3.86 -36.40
N ASP A 128 -10.64 -3.89 -37.28
CA ASP A 128 -9.25 -4.30 -37.04
C ASP A 128 -8.41 -3.27 -36.28
N GLN A 129 -8.90 -2.03 -36.13
CA GLN A 129 -8.30 -0.99 -35.27
C GLN A 129 -8.92 -0.96 -33.87
N ILE A 130 -9.86 -1.85 -33.59
CA ILE A 130 -10.39 -2.12 -32.26
C ILE A 130 -9.66 -3.38 -31.77
N PRO A 131 -8.87 -3.33 -30.68
CA PRO A 131 -8.10 -4.48 -30.23
C PRO A 131 -9.01 -5.68 -29.95
N ASP A 132 -8.87 -6.75 -30.73
CA ASP A 132 -9.68 -7.99 -30.64
C ASP A 132 -9.44 -8.80 -29.35
N THR A 133 -8.51 -8.39 -28.48
CA THR A 133 -8.06 -9.19 -27.33
C THR A 133 -8.50 -8.64 -25.98
N ASP A 134 -9.34 -7.62 -25.92
CA ASP A 134 -9.72 -6.98 -24.66
C ASP A 134 -11.12 -7.37 -24.18
N ASP A 135 -11.27 -8.66 -23.86
CA ASP A 135 -12.50 -9.21 -23.27
C ASP A 135 -12.72 -8.74 -21.80
N SER A 136 -11.84 -7.91 -21.24
CA SER A 136 -12.02 -7.20 -19.95
C SER A 136 -13.07 -6.08 -20.03
N TYR A 137 -13.45 -5.66 -21.25
CA TYR A 137 -14.23 -4.43 -21.51
C TYR A 137 -15.71 -4.70 -21.75
N THR A 138 -16.33 -5.64 -21.02
CA THR A 138 -17.78 -5.83 -21.08
C THR A 138 -18.47 -5.04 -19.97
N GLY A 139 -18.60 -3.72 -20.13
CA GLY A 139 -19.24 -2.88 -19.12
C GLY A 139 -19.64 -1.48 -19.60
N VAL A 140 -20.91 -1.35 -19.97
CA VAL A 140 -21.75 -0.12 -20.07
C VAL A 140 -21.38 0.96 -21.09
N PHE A 141 -20.10 1.19 -21.43
CA PHE A 141 -19.69 2.17 -22.46
C PHE A 141 -19.31 1.56 -23.83
N SER A 142 -19.48 0.25 -24.01
CA SER A 142 -19.22 -0.48 -25.24
C SER A 142 -20.46 -1.25 -25.70
N TYR A 143 -21.00 -0.95 -26.88
CA TYR A 143 -22.05 -1.77 -27.48
C TYR A 143 -21.44 -2.97 -28.23
N LYS A 144 -21.94 -4.17 -27.92
CA LYS A 144 -21.65 -5.42 -28.63
C LYS A 144 -22.39 -5.43 -29.98
N ILE A 145 -21.73 -5.92 -31.04
CA ILE A 145 -22.40 -6.26 -32.30
C ILE A 145 -23.14 -7.58 -32.10
N GLU A 146 -24.48 -7.57 -32.10
CA GLU A 146 -25.28 -8.78 -32.22
C GLU A 146 -25.69 -9.00 -33.67
N THR A 147 -25.11 -10.00 -34.33
CA THR A 147 -25.67 -10.59 -35.55
C THR A 147 -26.84 -11.49 -35.15
N LYS A 148 -28.08 -11.03 -35.35
CA LYS A 148 -29.27 -11.88 -35.23
C LYS A 148 -29.66 -12.45 -36.59
N THR A 149 -29.62 -13.78 -36.70
CA THR A 149 -30.28 -14.51 -37.79
C THR A 149 -31.78 -14.50 -37.51
N ALA A 150 -32.56 -13.70 -38.25
CA ALA A 150 -34.01 -13.67 -38.13
C ALA A 150 -34.66 -14.20 -39.41
N GLU A 151 -35.60 -15.12 -39.26
CA GLU A 151 -36.49 -15.56 -40.33
C GLU A 151 -37.52 -14.46 -40.61
N ARG A 152 -37.45 -13.79 -41.76
CA ARG A 152 -38.49 -12.88 -42.23
C ARG A 152 -39.02 -13.30 -43.60
N TRP A 153 -40.32 -13.17 -43.75
CA TRP A 153 -41.00 -13.27 -45.05
C TRP A 153 -40.98 -11.86 -45.65
N ILE A 154 -40.26 -11.63 -46.75
CA ILE A 154 -40.41 -10.42 -47.56
C ILE A 154 -40.54 -10.85 -49.04
N PRO A 155 -41.65 -10.50 -49.73
CA PRO A 155 -41.71 -10.53 -51.18
C PRO A 155 -40.73 -9.48 -51.72
N ASN A 156 -39.76 -9.91 -52.52
CA ASN A 156 -38.90 -9.00 -53.27
C ASN A 156 -39.76 -8.07 -54.15
N GLU A 157 -39.36 -6.81 -54.17
CA GLU A 157 -40.00 -5.73 -54.92
C GLU A 157 -40.23 -6.17 -56.38
N TRP A 158 -41.40 -5.78 -56.91
CA TRP A 158 -41.87 -6.07 -58.26
C TRP A 158 -42.33 -7.52 -58.47
N GLY A 159 -43.59 -7.71 -58.88
CA GLY A 159 -44.13 -8.98 -59.37
C GLY A 159 -43.51 -9.48 -60.68
N LYS A 160 -42.17 -9.43 -60.81
CA LYS A 160 -41.41 -10.22 -61.75
C LYS A 160 -40.92 -11.47 -61.02
N VAL A 161 -41.30 -12.63 -61.54
CA VAL A 161 -40.51 -13.85 -61.36
C VAL A 161 -39.03 -13.47 -61.57
N ARG A 162 -38.10 -13.90 -60.69
CA ARG A 162 -36.65 -13.59 -60.85
C ARG A 162 -36.28 -13.85 -62.32
N GLU A 163 -35.41 -13.04 -62.92
CA GLU A 163 -35.07 -13.11 -64.36
C GLU A 163 -34.65 -14.50 -64.87
N ASN A 164 -34.41 -15.46 -63.97
CA ASN A 164 -33.96 -16.82 -64.28
C ASN A 164 -35.02 -17.93 -64.04
N GLU A 165 -36.27 -17.60 -63.72
CA GLU A 165 -37.35 -18.57 -63.54
C GLU A 165 -38.41 -18.45 -64.67
N VAL A 166 -38.83 -19.59 -65.24
CA VAL A 166 -39.74 -19.63 -66.40
C VAL A 166 -41.13 -19.13 -65.98
N PRO A 167 -41.72 -18.10 -66.63
CA PRO A 167 -43.06 -17.63 -66.32
C PRO A 167 -44.12 -18.72 -66.55
N PRO A 168 -45.20 -18.78 -65.74
CA PRO A 168 -46.28 -19.73 -65.98
C PRO A 168 -46.95 -19.51 -67.35
N THR A 169 -47.19 -20.58 -68.09
CA THR A 169 -47.75 -20.55 -69.44
C THR A 169 -49.21 -20.11 -69.42
N VAL A 170 -49.52 -18.93 -69.93
CA VAL A 170 -50.88 -18.36 -69.98
C VAL A 170 -51.58 -18.66 -71.32
N PRO A 171 -52.90 -18.90 -71.36
CA PRO A 171 -53.65 -19.06 -72.61
C PRO A 171 -53.63 -17.79 -73.48
N SER A 172 -53.41 -17.93 -74.79
CA SER A 172 -53.24 -16.80 -75.74
C SER A 172 -54.52 -16.01 -76.07
N SER A 173 -55.69 -16.50 -75.64
CA SER A 173 -56.99 -15.86 -75.86
C SER A 173 -57.25 -14.64 -74.96
N TYR A 174 -56.38 -14.38 -73.97
CA TYR A 174 -56.47 -13.23 -73.07
C TYR A 174 -55.10 -12.58 -72.84
N GLN A 175 -55.09 -11.26 -72.58
CA GLN A 175 -53.94 -10.53 -72.04
C GLN A 175 -54.07 -10.39 -70.52
N TRP A 176 -52.97 -10.57 -69.80
CA TRP A 176 -52.92 -10.65 -68.34
C TRP A 176 -51.98 -9.60 -67.76
N ARG A 177 -52.32 -9.05 -66.59
CA ARG A 177 -51.43 -8.15 -65.84
C ARG A 177 -51.66 -8.23 -64.34
N TRP A 178 -50.64 -7.90 -63.58
CA TRP A 178 -50.77 -7.63 -62.15
C TRP A 178 -51.11 -6.17 -61.93
N TYR A 179 -52.07 -5.91 -61.04
CA TYR A 179 -52.53 -4.58 -60.70
C TYR A 179 -52.49 -4.40 -59.19
N ASN A 180 -51.93 -3.27 -58.73
CA ASN A 180 -52.00 -2.87 -57.33
C ASN A 180 -53.09 -1.80 -57.20
N PRO A 181 -54.24 -2.10 -56.56
CA PRO A 181 -55.36 -1.18 -56.44
C PRO A 181 -55.10 -0.02 -55.46
N SER A 182 -54.09 -0.13 -54.59
CA SER A 182 -53.76 0.89 -53.56
C SER A 182 -52.68 1.90 -53.99
N GLY A 183 -51.88 1.56 -55.01
CA GLY A 183 -50.83 2.44 -55.55
C GLY A 183 -49.60 2.65 -54.67
N THR A 184 -49.52 2.02 -53.49
CA THR A 184 -48.38 2.07 -52.57
C THR A 184 -47.46 0.87 -52.77
N ALA A 185 -46.14 1.07 -52.68
CA ALA A 185 -45.15 0.06 -53.05
C ALA A 185 -45.16 -1.23 -52.19
N ASN A 186 -45.78 -1.20 -51.01
CA ASN A 186 -45.73 -2.28 -50.02
C ASN A 186 -47.03 -3.10 -49.90
N ASP A 187 -48.02 -2.87 -50.76
CA ASP A 187 -49.34 -3.48 -50.62
C ASP A 187 -49.75 -4.38 -51.80
N ARG A 188 -50.67 -5.30 -51.49
CA ARG A 188 -51.11 -6.50 -52.24
C ARG A 188 -51.36 -6.28 -53.74
N TRP A 189 -50.92 -7.25 -54.56
CA TRP A 189 -51.10 -7.26 -56.02
C TRP A 189 -52.15 -8.30 -56.44
N ILE A 190 -53.11 -7.90 -57.27
CA ILE A 190 -54.19 -8.75 -57.78
C ILE A 190 -54.05 -9.00 -59.29
N LEU A 191 -54.49 -10.16 -59.76
CA LEU A 191 -54.44 -10.51 -61.18
C LEU A 191 -55.64 -9.91 -61.93
N GLN A 192 -55.38 -9.25 -63.06
CA GLN A 192 -56.39 -8.80 -64.00
C GLN A 192 -56.20 -9.42 -65.39
N ARG A 193 -57.30 -9.59 -66.12
CA ARG A 193 -57.29 -10.08 -67.51
C ARG A 193 -58.18 -9.25 -68.42
N ARG A 194 -57.91 -9.29 -69.72
CA ARG A 194 -58.81 -8.78 -70.77
C ARG A 194 -58.76 -9.64 -72.03
N PRO A 195 -59.82 -9.66 -72.86
CA PRO A 195 -59.79 -10.37 -74.14
C PRO A 195 -58.70 -9.82 -75.07
N SER A 196 -58.01 -10.70 -75.81
CA SER A 196 -56.94 -10.30 -76.74
C SER A 196 -57.45 -9.43 -77.91
N SER A 197 -58.76 -9.48 -78.20
CA SER A 197 -59.43 -8.66 -79.22
C SER A 197 -59.68 -7.19 -78.80
N GLY A 198 -59.36 -6.83 -77.55
CA GLY A 198 -59.53 -5.47 -77.01
C GLY A 198 -60.64 -5.35 -75.95
N GLY A 199 -60.46 -4.40 -75.02
CA GLY A 199 -61.33 -4.15 -73.85
C GLY A 199 -60.55 -3.64 -72.62
N GLY A 200 -61.26 -3.27 -71.55
CA GLY A 200 -60.67 -2.93 -70.25
C GLY A 200 -60.22 -4.16 -69.47
N PHE A 201 -59.25 -4.00 -68.58
CA PHE A 201 -58.81 -5.07 -67.67
C PHE A 201 -59.83 -5.26 -66.54
N SER A 202 -60.20 -6.51 -66.27
CA SER A 202 -61.06 -6.89 -65.16
C SER A 202 -60.34 -7.81 -64.18
N ASP A 203 -60.65 -7.69 -62.90
CA ASP A 203 -60.09 -8.54 -61.84
C ASP A 203 -60.49 -10.00 -62.05
N VAL A 204 -59.52 -10.89 -61.84
CA VAL A 204 -59.75 -12.33 -61.85
C VAL A 204 -60.12 -12.76 -60.45
N ARG A 205 -61.36 -13.21 -60.27
CA ARG A 205 -61.94 -13.47 -58.95
C ARG A 205 -62.19 -14.96 -58.66
N ASP A 206 -61.91 -15.83 -59.64
CA ASP A 206 -62.16 -17.27 -59.52
C ASP A 206 -60.99 -18.10 -60.07
N GLN A 207 -60.64 -19.19 -59.38
CA GLN A 207 -59.47 -20.01 -59.62
C GLN A 207 -59.59 -20.87 -60.89
N GLU A 208 -60.80 -21.04 -61.40
CA GLU A 208 -61.04 -21.66 -62.71
C GLU A 208 -60.65 -20.75 -63.88
N GLN A 209 -60.41 -19.46 -63.61
CA GLN A 209 -60.09 -18.46 -64.63
C GLN A 209 -58.58 -18.20 -64.77
N VAL A 210 -57.71 -18.92 -64.06
CA VAL A 210 -56.24 -18.70 -64.07
C VAL A 210 -55.49 -19.91 -64.65
N PRO A 211 -54.25 -19.73 -65.18
CA PRO A 211 -53.43 -20.84 -65.67
C PRO A 211 -52.90 -21.73 -64.53
N SER A 212 -52.43 -22.93 -64.84
CA SER A 212 -51.75 -23.79 -63.87
C SER A 212 -50.43 -23.16 -63.40
N LEU A 213 -50.22 -23.10 -62.08
CA LEU A 213 -48.96 -22.63 -61.50
C LEU A 213 -47.92 -23.76 -61.38
N GLY A 214 -46.64 -23.38 -61.36
CA GLY A 214 -45.56 -24.28 -60.99
C GLY A 214 -45.65 -24.74 -59.52
N PRO A 215 -44.97 -25.84 -59.15
CA PRO A 215 -45.16 -26.54 -57.87
C PRO A 215 -44.87 -25.70 -56.62
N ASN A 216 -44.16 -24.59 -56.76
CA ASN A 216 -43.76 -23.71 -55.67
C ASN A 216 -44.77 -22.60 -55.36
N TYR A 217 -45.90 -22.53 -56.07
CA TYR A 217 -46.87 -21.43 -55.96
C TYR A 217 -48.32 -21.93 -55.89
N ARG A 218 -49.18 -21.21 -55.15
CA ARG A 218 -50.63 -21.43 -55.15
C ARG A 218 -51.41 -20.11 -55.13
N TYR A 219 -52.63 -20.13 -55.66
CA TYR A 219 -53.56 -19.01 -55.56
C TYR A 219 -54.31 -19.03 -54.22
N ILE A 220 -54.64 -17.87 -53.67
CA ILE A 220 -55.54 -17.71 -52.51
C ILE A 220 -56.72 -16.81 -52.89
N VAL A 221 -57.92 -17.25 -52.52
CA VAL A 221 -59.15 -16.43 -52.50
C VAL A 221 -59.34 -15.90 -51.09
N ASP A 222 -59.20 -14.59 -50.88
CA ASP A 222 -59.45 -13.98 -49.57
C ASP A 222 -60.98 -13.91 -49.31
N ARG A 223 -61.48 -14.52 -48.22
CA ARG A 223 -62.90 -14.45 -47.82
C ARG A 223 -63.07 -13.39 -46.71
N PRO A 224 -64.18 -12.63 -46.72
CA PRO A 224 -64.20 -11.28 -46.18
C PRO A 224 -64.30 -11.27 -44.66
N ASN A 225 -63.44 -10.50 -43.99
CA ASN A 225 -63.74 -9.90 -42.69
C ASN A 225 -63.27 -8.43 -42.68
N ASN A 226 -64.25 -7.54 -42.89
CA ASN A 226 -64.31 -6.13 -42.47
C ASN A 226 -63.13 -5.18 -42.76
N SER A 227 -62.59 -5.20 -43.98
CA SER A 227 -61.89 -4.04 -44.54
C SER A 227 -62.49 -3.70 -45.91
N PRO A 228 -62.74 -2.41 -46.26
CA PRO A 228 -63.42 -1.99 -47.50
C PRO A 228 -62.72 -2.39 -48.81
N TYR A 229 -61.63 -3.17 -48.75
CA TYR A 229 -60.86 -3.67 -49.89
C TYR A 229 -60.99 -5.20 -50.12
N SER A 230 -61.77 -5.93 -49.30
CA SER A 230 -61.79 -7.41 -49.31
C SER A 230 -62.64 -8.06 -50.43
N SER A 231 -62.58 -7.56 -51.66
CA SER A 231 -63.34 -8.16 -52.80
C SER A 231 -62.62 -8.12 -54.15
N GLN A 232 -61.30 -7.93 -54.17
CA GLN A 232 -60.61 -7.43 -55.37
C GLN A 232 -59.77 -8.44 -56.20
N GLY A 233 -59.71 -9.74 -55.88
CA GLY A 233 -59.16 -10.75 -56.82
C GLY A 233 -58.28 -11.83 -56.21
N LEU A 234 -57.74 -12.71 -57.06
CA LEU A 234 -56.83 -13.80 -56.68
C LEU A 234 -55.38 -13.31 -56.50
N GLU A 235 -54.76 -13.73 -55.40
CA GLU A 235 -53.34 -13.48 -55.07
C GLU A 235 -52.53 -14.78 -55.22
N ILE A 236 -51.23 -14.68 -55.55
CA ILE A 236 -50.30 -15.84 -55.55
C ILE A 236 -49.38 -15.76 -54.32
N ILE A 237 -49.22 -16.88 -53.63
CA ILE A 237 -48.18 -17.04 -52.61
C ILE A 237 -47.25 -18.22 -52.90
N ARG A 238 -46.01 -18.13 -52.41
CA ARG A 238 -45.03 -19.24 -52.46
C ARG A 238 -45.35 -20.25 -51.35
N VAL A 239 -45.28 -21.55 -51.65
CA VAL A 239 -45.61 -22.63 -50.68
C VAL A 239 -44.53 -22.67 -49.56
N PRO A 240 -44.89 -22.78 -48.27
CA PRO A 240 -43.93 -22.83 -47.16
C PRO A 240 -43.03 -24.08 -47.23
N GLY A 241 -41.70 -23.90 -47.11
CA GLY A 241 -40.73 -25.00 -47.11
C GLY A 241 -39.34 -24.72 -47.71
N HIS A 242 -39.12 -23.54 -48.32
CA HIS A 242 -37.80 -23.08 -48.76
C HIS A 242 -37.36 -21.86 -47.95
N THR A 243 -36.32 -22.04 -47.11
CA THR A 243 -35.67 -20.99 -46.32
C THR A 243 -34.64 -20.22 -47.17
N GLU A 244 -34.66 -18.88 -47.09
CA GLU A 244 -33.51 -18.04 -47.44
C GLU A 244 -32.95 -17.45 -46.15
N THR A 245 -31.66 -17.68 -45.91
CA THR A 245 -30.90 -17.04 -44.83
C THR A 245 -30.40 -15.69 -45.33
N TYR A 246 -30.57 -14.63 -44.57
CA TYR A 246 -29.83 -13.38 -44.80
C TYR A 246 -29.19 -12.89 -43.51
N ASN A 247 -28.01 -12.31 -43.67
CA ASN A 247 -27.33 -11.57 -42.63
C ASN A 247 -28.05 -10.24 -42.44
N TYR A 248 -28.64 -10.03 -41.28
CA TYR A 248 -29.07 -8.71 -40.86
C TYR A 248 -27.83 -7.92 -40.45
N ASN A 249 -27.29 -7.10 -41.35
CA ASN A 249 -26.32 -6.05 -40.99
C ASN A 249 -27.09 -4.86 -40.42
N GLY A 250 -27.56 -4.99 -39.18
CA GLY A 250 -27.97 -3.85 -38.39
C GLY A 250 -26.74 -3.07 -37.96
N TYR A 251 -26.38 -2.03 -38.71
CA TYR A 251 -25.29 -1.13 -38.31
C TYR A 251 -25.66 -0.45 -36.99
N THR A 252 -24.95 -0.82 -35.93
CA THR A 252 -24.94 -0.07 -34.67
C THR A 252 -23.72 0.85 -34.76
N TYR A 253 -23.95 2.14 -34.98
CA TYR A 253 -22.88 3.14 -35.04
C TYR A 253 -22.23 3.28 -33.66
N LYS A 254 -20.90 3.20 -33.58
CA LYS A 254 -20.14 3.80 -32.49
C LYS A 254 -20.12 5.30 -32.73
N TYR A 255 -20.61 6.10 -31.78
CA TYR A 255 -20.23 7.52 -31.73
C TYR A 255 -19.01 7.61 -30.81
N PRO A 256 -17.89 8.20 -31.26
CA PRO A 256 -16.91 8.74 -30.34
C PRO A 256 -17.58 9.95 -29.68
N ASN A 257 -18.12 9.77 -28.48
CA ASN A 257 -18.20 10.90 -27.56
C ASN A 257 -16.90 10.88 -26.77
N ASP A 258 -16.14 11.95 -26.86
CA ASP A 258 -14.85 12.20 -26.21
C ASP A 258 -14.89 13.54 -25.47
N SER A 259 -16.10 13.99 -25.12
CA SER A 259 -16.27 15.13 -24.21
C SER A 259 -15.57 14.88 -22.88
N ARG A 260 -15.18 15.97 -22.22
CA ARG A 260 -14.66 15.95 -20.85
C ARG A 260 -15.60 15.21 -19.90
N MET A 261 -16.91 15.47 -19.96
CA MET A 261 -17.91 14.78 -19.12
C MET A 261 -17.98 13.28 -19.41
N TYR A 262 -17.99 12.87 -20.69
CA TYR A 262 -17.98 11.44 -21.04
C TYR A 262 -16.70 10.75 -20.54
N THR A 263 -15.55 11.37 -20.78
CA THR A 263 -14.24 10.86 -20.37
C THR A 263 -14.18 10.72 -18.85
N LEU A 264 -14.65 11.73 -18.12
CA LEU A 264 -14.73 11.74 -16.66
C LEU A 264 -15.59 10.58 -16.14
N LYS A 265 -16.80 10.38 -16.66
CA LYS A 265 -17.69 9.29 -16.24
C LYS A 265 -17.03 7.93 -16.45
N ASN A 266 -16.44 7.75 -17.62
CA ASN A 266 -15.76 6.50 -17.97
C ASN A 266 -14.58 6.22 -17.02
N VAL A 267 -13.82 7.24 -16.63
CA VAL A 267 -12.72 7.11 -15.68
C VAL A 267 -13.23 6.84 -14.26
N LEU A 268 -14.14 7.68 -13.75
CA LEU A 268 -14.66 7.55 -12.39
C LEU A 268 -15.41 6.24 -12.17
N TYR A 269 -16.19 5.77 -13.14
CA TYR A 269 -16.87 4.46 -13.03
C TYR A 269 -15.88 3.31 -12.80
N ARG A 270 -14.69 3.37 -13.41
CA ARG A 270 -13.62 2.37 -13.24
C ARG A 270 -12.86 2.56 -11.93
N ILE A 271 -12.42 3.79 -11.62
CA ILE A 271 -11.70 4.11 -10.38
C ILE A 271 -12.53 3.73 -9.16
N LEU A 272 -13.82 4.10 -9.15
CA LEU A 272 -14.75 3.78 -8.07
C LEU A 272 -15.12 2.29 -8.02
N GLY A 273 -14.85 1.53 -9.07
CA GLY A 273 -15.00 0.08 -9.09
C GLY A 273 -13.81 -0.68 -8.53
N ASP A 274 -12.67 -0.01 -8.32
CA ASP A 274 -11.43 -0.61 -7.84
C ASP A 274 -11.28 -0.40 -6.31
N GLN A 275 -11.65 -1.43 -5.55
CA GLN A 275 -11.54 -1.41 -4.09
C GLN A 275 -10.10 -1.24 -3.59
N THR A 276 -9.09 -1.52 -4.41
CA THR A 276 -7.70 -1.29 -4.02
C THR A 276 -7.34 0.20 -3.99
N LEU A 277 -8.09 1.04 -4.72
CA LEU A 277 -7.89 2.49 -4.82
C LEU A 277 -8.89 3.30 -3.98
N VAL A 278 -10.09 2.79 -3.75
CA VAL A 278 -11.14 3.54 -3.01
C VAL A 278 -11.63 2.85 -1.74
N GLY A 279 -11.07 1.69 -1.38
CA GLY A 279 -11.36 1.00 -0.13
C GLY A 279 -10.84 1.72 1.12
N ASP A 280 -11.48 1.48 2.26
CA ASP A 280 -11.22 2.09 3.57
C ASP A 280 -11.29 3.63 3.56
N LEU A 281 -12.12 4.23 2.69
CA LEU A 281 -12.35 5.69 2.62
C LEU A 281 -13.78 6.02 3.03
N ARG A 282 -14.03 7.28 3.41
CA ARG A 282 -15.38 7.85 3.49
C ARG A 282 -15.57 8.80 2.32
N LEU A 283 -16.26 8.32 1.28
CA LEU A 283 -16.40 9.07 0.03
C LEU A 283 -17.72 9.85 0.01
N ALA A 284 -17.66 11.08 -0.47
CA ALA A 284 -18.81 11.93 -0.77
C ALA A 284 -18.69 12.51 -2.18
N LEU A 285 -19.83 12.87 -2.77
CA LEU A 285 -19.91 13.38 -4.13
C LEU A 285 -20.77 14.64 -4.18
N SER A 286 -20.26 15.69 -4.82
CA SER A 286 -20.94 16.97 -4.98
C SER A 286 -20.68 17.59 -6.36
N ALA A 287 -21.70 18.28 -6.89
CA ALA A 287 -21.54 19.18 -8.04
C ALA A 287 -21.22 20.60 -7.58
N TYR A 288 -20.69 21.40 -8.50
CA TYR A 288 -20.44 22.82 -8.25
C TYR A 288 -21.73 23.57 -7.89
N TYR A 289 -21.55 24.69 -7.19
CA TYR A 289 -22.57 25.73 -7.07
C TYR A 289 -23.08 26.11 -8.48
N GLN A 290 -24.28 26.66 -8.62
CA GLN A 290 -24.75 27.19 -9.90
C GLN A 290 -25.57 28.44 -9.66
N ASP A 291 -25.22 29.57 -10.28
CA ASP A 291 -25.87 30.86 -10.01
C ASP A 291 -27.00 31.22 -10.99
N TYR A 292 -27.23 30.45 -12.03
CA TYR A 292 -28.28 30.72 -13.02
C TYR A 292 -28.93 29.40 -13.43
N TYR A 293 -30.26 29.42 -13.49
CA TYR A 293 -31.03 28.36 -14.11
C TYR A 293 -31.28 28.80 -15.54
N SER A 294 -30.71 28.11 -16.52
CA SER A 294 -31.11 28.31 -17.91
C SER A 294 -32.54 27.77 -18.06
N SER A 295 -33.55 28.60 -17.77
CA SER A 295 -34.96 28.26 -18.01
C SER A 295 -35.31 28.21 -19.51
N GLY A 296 -34.31 28.11 -20.38
CA GLY A 296 -34.51 27.96 -21.80
C GLY A 296 -34.70 26.49 -22.12
N SER A 297 -35.50 26.24 -23.15
CA SER A 297 -35.47 25.05 -24.00
C SER A 297 -34.08 24.66 -24.57
N GLY A 298 -32.99 25.19 -24.01
CA GLY A 298 -31.59 24.89 -24.31
C GLY A 298 -30.90 24.00 -23.26
N ALA A 299 -31.43 23.84 -22.04
CA ALA A 299 -31.02 22.74 -21.13
C ALA A 299 -31.83 21.45 -21.37
N ASP A 300 -32.77 21.50 -22.32
CA ASP A 300 -33.72 20.44 -22.65
C ASP A 300 -33.43 19.86 -24.04
N TRP A 301 -32.18 19.42 -24.27
CA TRP A 301 -31.83 18.77 -25.53
C TRP A 301 -32.27 17.29 -25.61
N TYR A 302 -32.85 16.74 -24.52
CA TYR A 302 -33.26 15.32 -24.43
C TYR A 302 -34.63 15.13 -23.77
N ASN A 303 -35.68 15.73 -24.34
CA ASN A 303 -37.04 15.51 -23.86
C ASN A 303 -37.60 14.17 -24.38
N TRP A 304 -37.81 13.18 -23.50
CA TRP A 304 -38.69 12.03 -23.76
C TRP A 304 -39.97 12.13 -22.91
N THR A 305 -41.13 11.96 -23.56
CA THR A 305 -42.41 11.69 -22.90
C THR A 305 -42.75 10.21 -23.02
N PRO A 306 -43.01 9.48 -21.93
CA PRO A 306 -43.72 8.21 -22.03
C PRO A 306 -45.17 8.48 -22.45
N TYR A 307 -45.69 7.66 -23.37
CA TYR A 307 -47.08 7.70 -23.81
C TYR A 307 -48.03 7.48 -22.62
N ASP A 308 -48.53 8.58 -22.04
CA ASP A 308 -49.94 8.95 -21.85
C ASP A 308 -50.06 10.02 -20.76
N GLY A 309 -50.51 11.21 -21.15
CA GLY A 309 -51.13 12.19 -20.24
C GLY A 309 -50.27 12.83 -19.13
N ARG A 310 -49.65 13.97 -19.45
CA ARG A 310 -49.47 15.15 -18.55
C ARG A 310 -48.55 15.04 -17.31
N THR A 311 -47.42 14.34 -17.38
CA THR A 311 -46.29 14.62 -16.46
C THR A 311 -44.95 14.64 -17.20
N SER A 312 -44.45 15.84 -17.52
CA SER A 312 -43.05 16.03 -17.94
C SER A 312 -42.14 15.69 -16.76
N GLN A 313 -41.36 14.61 -16.85
CA GLN A 313 -40.21 14.47 -15.95
C GLN A 313 -39.15 15.46 -16.44
N ARG A 314 -38.94 16.50 -15.64
CA ARG A 314 -37.82 17.42 -15.83
C ARG A 314 -36.71 16.94 -14.90
N ILE A 315 -35.49 16.76 -15.41
CA ILE A 315 -34.31 16.88 -14.55
C ILE A 315 -34.11 18.38 -14.32
N THR A 316 -35.04 18.99 -13.59
CA THR A 316 -34.79 20.27 -12.98
C THR A 316 -33.94 20.00 -11.76
N TRP A 317 -32.79 20.66 -11.66
CA TRP A 317 -32.42 21.35 -10.41
C TRP A 317 -33.71 21.92 -9.84
N LYS A 318 -34.24 21.29 -8.79
CA LYS A 318 -35.61 21.54 -8.32
C LYS A 318 -35.81 23.05 -8.20
N SER A 319 -36.96 23.56 -8.65
CA SER A 319 -37.33 24.98 -8.52
C SER A 319 -37.64 25.35 -7.05
N ASP A 320 -36.75 25.05 -6.12
CA ASP A 320 -36.88 25.48 -4.71
C ASP A 320 -36.38 26.91 -4.48
N GLY A 321 -35.95 27.59 -5.55
CA GLY A 321 -35.54 28.99 -5.50
C GLY A 321 -34.15 29.19 -4.90
N THR A 322 -33.37 28.12 -4.69
CA THR A 322 -32.03 28.23 -4.13
C THR A 322 -30.95 27.57 -4.99
N ARG A 323 -30.01 28.40 -5.44
CA ARG A 323 -28.80 28.14 -6.25
C ARG A 323 -27.68 27.71 -5.31
N ARG A 324 -27.24 26.43 -5.32
CA ARG A 324 -26.47 25.81 -4.21
C ARG A 324 -25.53 24.70 -4.71
N ALA A 325 -24.32 24.58 -4.14
CA ALA A 325 -23.53 23.35 -4.32
C ALA A 325 -24.24 22.24 -3.54
N ARG A 326 -24.54 21.12 -4.19
CA ARG A 326 -25.37 20.06 -3.61
C ARG A 326 -24.56 18.80 -3.37
N LEU A 327 -24.65 18.26 -2.17
CA LEU A 327 -24.19 16.92 -1.85
C LEU A 327 -25.15 15.92 -2.52
N HIS A 328 -24.66 15.23 -3.54
CA HIS A 328 -25.42 14.19 -4.24
C HIS A 328 -25.43 12.91 -3.41
N GLU A 329 -24.25 12.53 -2.92
CA GLU A 329 -24.07 11.43 -1.97
C GLU A 329 -23.22 11.92 -0.80
N GLY A 330 -23.69 11.66 0.42
CA GLY A 330 -23.03 12.10 1.64
C GLY A 330 -21.80 11.28 2.02
N PHE A 331 -21.07 11.68 3.06
CA PHE A 331 -19.92 10.91 3.55
C PHE A 331 -20.38 9.60 4.20
N ALA A 332 -20.00 8.48 3.60
CA ALA A 332 -20.10 7.16 4.20
C ALA A 332 -18.95 6.25 3.73
N SER A 333 -18.68 5.21 4.52
CA SER A 333 -17.56 4.29 4.28
C SER A 333 -17.79 3.51 2.98
N THR A 334 -16.76 3.44 2.14
CA THR A 334 -16.77 2.66 0.89
C THR A 334 -16.68 1.15 1.14
N THR A 335 -16.18 0.74 2.31
CA THR A 335 -15.97 -0.67 2.67
C THR A 335 -16.98 -1.18 3.68
N LYS A 336 -17.37 -0.37 4.67
CA LYS A 336 -18.40 -0.75 5.66
C LYS A 336 -19.83 -0.58 5.13
N SER A 337 -20.00 0.17 4.05
CA SER A 337 -21.28 0.38 3.36
C SER A 337 -21.10 0.22 1.84
N PRO A 338 -20.90 -1.00 1.32
CA PRO A 338 -20.69 -1.23 -0.11
C PRO A 338 -21.81 -0.65 -1.00
N GLU A 339 -23.05 -0.62 -0.49
CA GLU A 339 -24.20 0.01 -1.15
C GLU A 339 -24.04 1.52 -1.36
N HIS A 340 -23.22 2.19 -0.55
CA HIS A 340 -22.90 3.61 -0.70
C HIS A 340 -22.03 3.85 -1.93
N LEU A 341 -20.96 3.06 -2.07
CA LEU A 341 -20.09 3.15 -3.25
C LEU A 341 -20.85 2.80 -4.53
N ALA A 342 -21.75 1.82 -4.48
CA ALA A 342 -22.63 1.50 -5.60
C ALA A 342 -23.49 2.70 -6.05
N LYS A 343 -24.08 3.45 -5.10
CA LYS A 343 -24.85 4.68 -5.41
C LYS A 343 -24.00 5.81 -5.97
N ILE A 344 -22.76 5.96 -5.52
CA ILE A 344 -21.86 6.94 -6.14
C ILE A 344 -21.55 6.53 -7.58
N ARG A 345 -21.37 5.22 -7.85
CA ARG A 345 -21.08 4.70 -9.20
C ARG A 345 -22.25 4.86 -10.17
N GLU A 346 -23.49 4.83 -9.69
CA GLU A 346 -24.70 5.09 -10.47
C GLU A 346 -24.62 6.43 -11.24
N TRP A 347 -23.99 7.47 -10.65
CA TRP A 347 -23.80 8.79 -11.30
C TRP A 347 -22.90 8.79 -12.55
N PHE A 348 -22.17 7.71 -12.78
CA PHE A 348 -21.16 7.59 -13.83
C PHE A 348 -21.34 6.34 -14.69
N ASP A 349 -22.40 5.55 -14.47
CA ASP A 349 -22.55 4.25 -15.13
C ASP A 349 -23.06 4.36 -16.57
N GLY A 350 -23.57 5.53 -16.97
CA GLY A 350 -24.05 5.81 -18.31
C GLY A 350 -25.49 5.34 -18.57
N SER A 351 -26.22 4.90 -17.54
CA SER A 351 -27.61 4.48 -17.62
C SER A 351 -28.51 5.35 -16.75
N GLU A 352 -29.62 5.83 -17.31
CA GLU A 352 -30.50 6.78 -16.61
C GLU A 352 -31.90 6.21 -16.42
N SER A 353 -32.39 6.30 -15.19
CA SER A 353 -33.78 5.98 -14.84
C SER A 353 -34.26 6.85 -13.68
N SER A 354 -35.55 6.76 -13.33
CA SER A 354 -36.07 7.48 -12.16
C SER A 354 -35.40 7.11 -10.83
N SER A 355 -34.69 5.99 -10.78
CA SER A 355 -33.92 5.50 -9.62
C SER A 355 -32.43 5.36 -9.91
N ASN A 356 -31.93 5.82 -11.06
CA ASN A 356 -30.51 5.82 -11.43
C ASN A 356 -30.17 7.18 -12.06
N PRO A 357 -29.65 8.15 -11.28
CA PRO A 357 -29.38 9.50 -11.74
C PRO A 357 -28.00 9.65 -12.38
N GLU A 358 -27.85 10.58 -13.33
CA GLU A 358 -26.60 10.80 -14.08
C GLU A 358 -26.14 12.28 -14.05
N PHE A 359 -24.82 12.53 -14.09
CA PHE A 359 -24.29 13.89 -14.23
C PHE A 359 -24.50 14.47 -15.62
N ARG A 360 -24.70 15.79 -15.70
CA ARG A 360 -24.94 16.52 -16.96
C ARG A 360 -24.07 17.76 -17.01
N ALA A 361 -23.61 18.11 -18.21
CA ALA A 361 -22.86 19.35 -18.45
C ALA A 361 -23.86 20.49 -18.77
N ASP A 362 -24.13 21.35 -17.80
CA ASP A 362 -24.94 22.56 -17.91
C ASP A 362 -24.57 23.58 -16.80
N GLY A 363 -24.51 24.86 -17.15
CA GLY A 363 -24.19 25.95 -16.22
C GLY A 363 -22.77 26.50 -16.36
N GLY A 364 -22.33 27.26 -15.34
CA GLY A 364 -21.00 27.88 -15.27
C GLY A 364 -20.06 27.16 -14.31
N THR A 365 -18.88 27.74 -14.09
CA THR A 365 -17.82 27.24 -13.20
C THR A 365 -17.62 28.18 -11.98
N PRO A 366 -18.52 28.18 -10.98
CA PRO A 366 -18.37 28.93 -9.72
C PRO A 366 -17.40 28.23 -8.77
N LEU A 367 -16.12 28.23 -9.11
CA LEU A 367 -15.10 27.49 -8.37
C LEU A 367 -14.93 28.00 -6.93
N VAL A 368 -14.81 29.31 -6.71
CA VAL A 368 -14.63 29.90 -5.37
C VAL A 368 -15.86 29.64 -4.49
N ALA A 369 -17.06 29.86 -5.02
CA ALA A 369 -18.30 29.64 -4.29
C ALA A 369 -18.51 28.15 -3.97
N SER A 370 -18.07 27.24 -4.82
CA SER A 370 -18.17 25.80 -4.56
C SER A 370 -17.25 25.35 -3.41
N ILE A 371 -16.17 26.09 -3.12
CA ILE A 371 -15.20 25.73 -2.07
C ILE A 371 -15.51 26.43 -0.73
N VAL A 372 -15.73 27.75 -0.71
CA VAL A 372 -15.78 28.55 0.55
C VAL A 372 -16.88 29.62 0.64
N ASN A 373 -17.98 29.49 -0.12
CA ASN A 373 -19.04 30.52 -0.23
C ASN A 373 -19.28 31.37 1.04
N SER A 374 -19.27 32.70 0.90
CA SER A 374 -19.37 33.67 2.00
C SER A 374 -20.82 34.05 2.40
N THR A 375 -21.83 33.31 1.94
CA THR A 375 -23.23 33.57 2.31
C THR A 375 -23.71 32.55 3.34
N SER A 376 -24.57 32.98 4.27
CA SER A 376 -24.89 32.28 5.52
C SER A 376 -25.78 31.02 5.39
N ALA A 377 -25.66 30.26 4.31
CA ALA A 377 -26.38 29.01 4.05
C ALA A 377 -25.46 27.91 3.46
N VAL A 378 -25.74 26.67 3.85
CA VAL A 378 -24.89 25.46 3.94
C VAL A 378 -24.64 24.76 2.59
N ASP A 379 -23.87 25.35 1.66
CA ASP A 379 -23.83 24.90 0.25
C ASP A 379 -22.47 25.07 -0.44
N CYS A 380 -21.38 24.63 0.21
CA CYS A 380 -20.03 24.56 -0.34
C CYS A 380 -19.17 23.48 0.36
N ALA A 381 -17.98 23.17 -0.16
CA ALA A 381 -17.08 22.17 0.42
C ALA A 381 -16.80 22.44 1.91
N LEU A 382 -16.50 23.69 2.28
CA LEU A 382 -16.29 24.09 3.67
C LEU A 382 -17.46 23.73 4.58
N ASP A 383 -18.69 23.94 4.10
CA ASP A 383 -19.89 23.63 4.86
C ASP A 383 -20.10 22.12 5.01
N PHE A 384 -19.81 21.34 3.96
CA PHE A 384 -19.88 19.87 4.01
C PHE A 384 -18.94 19.29 5.06
N PHE A 385 -17.72 19.82 5.20
CA PHE A 385 -16.79 19.40 6.28
C PHE A 385 -17.20 19.87 7.68
N LYS A 386 -18.07 20.89 7.77
CA LYS A 386 -18.62 21.43 9.01
C LYS A 386 -19.95 20.79 9.45
N VAL A 387 -20.48 19.79 8.76
CA VAL A 387 -21.74 19.12 9.17
C VAL A 387 -21.57 18.40 10.52
N ARG A 388 -22.45 18.68 11.49
CA ARG A 388 -22.43 18.13 12.88
C ARG A 388 -23.75 17.48 13.34
N GLY A 389 -24.65 17.16 12.41
CA GLY A 389 -25.95 16.55 12.71
C GLY A 389 -25.84 15.07 13.14
N ALA A 390 -26.94 14.31 13.00
CA ALA A 390 -26.97 12.88 13.32
C ALA A 390 -25.94 12.03 12.54
N THR A 391 -25.46 12.53 11.41
CA THR A 391 -24.39 11.96 10.58
C THR A 391 -23.30 13.03 10.40
N PRO A 392 -22.39 13.22 11.36
CA PRO A 392 -21.31 14.20 11.23
C PRO A 392 -20.33 13.76 10.14
N THR A 393 -19.75 14.72 9.41
CA THR A 393 -18.73 14.44 8.38
C THR A 393 -17.45 13.94 9.03
N ILE A 394 -16.95 14.72 9.99
CA ILE A 394 -15.80 14.36 10.82
C ILE A 394 -16.33 13.56 11.99
N THR A 395 -16.14 12.24 11.94
CA THR A 395 -16.65 11.30 12.93
C THR A 395 -15.63 11.05 14.04
N GLU A 396 -14.36 11.30 13.77
CA GLU A 396 -13.26 10.98 14.67
C GLU A 396 -12.27 12.14 14.79
N TRP A 397 -11.55 12.15 15.89
CA TRP A 397 -10.73 13.26 16.37
C TRP A 397 -9.44 13.55 15.58
N CYS A 398 -8.91 12.62 14.78
CA CYS A 398 -7.72 12.85 13.91
C CYS A 398 -7.93 12.42 12.44
N GLN A 399 -9.17 12.50 11.97
CA GLN A 399 -9.55 12.07 10.64
C GLN A 399 -8.98 12.99 9.55
N ASP A 400 -8.27 12.43 8.58
CA ASP A 400 -7.81 13.16 7.39
C ASP A 400 -9.01 13.59 6.52
N ASN A 401 -8.95 14.79 5.96
CA ASN A 401 -10.01 15.38 5.16
C ASN A 401 -9.44 15.87 3.83
N TRP A 402 -10.05 15.44 2.73
CA TRP A 402 -9.57 15.68 1.37
C TRP A 402 -10.69 16.20 0.47
N LEU A 403 -10.37 17.21 -0.32
CA LEU A 403 -11.17 17.73 -1.41
C LEU A 403 -10.46 17.42 -2.73
N ILE A 404 -11.15 16.78 -3.66
CA ILE A 404 -10.69 16.62 -5.04
C ILE A 404 -11.52 17.57 -5.90
N VAL A 405 -10.88 18.60 -6.43
CA VAL A 405 -11.49 19.60 -7.31
C VAL A 405 -11.23 19.19 -8.75
N LEU A 406 -12.28 18.87 -9.49
CA LEU A 406 -12.22 18.70 -10.94
C LEU A 406 -12.82 19.95 -11.58
N THR A 407 -12.09 20.58 -12.50
CA THR A 407 -12.56 21.77 -13.23
C THR A 407 -12.03 21.78 -14.65
N ASP A 408 -12.75 22.43 -15.55
CA ASP A 408 -12.36 22.61 -16.94
C ASP A 408 -12.26 24.08 -17.38
N GLY A 409 -12.42 25.03 -16.44
CA GLY A 409 -12.52 26.45 -16.76
C GLY A 409 -12.12 27.40 -15.62
N GLU A 410 -12.01 28.69 -15.96
CA GLU A 410 -11.79 29.75 -14.98
C GLU A 410 -13.05 29.98 -14.13
N ASP A 411 -12.87 30.60 -12.95
CA ASP A 411 -14.00 30.98 -12.11
C ASP A 411 -14.91 31.95 -12.88
N SER A 412 -16.18 31.58 -13.03
CA SER A 412 -17.15 32.34 -13.83
C SER A 412 -17.62 33.64 -13.15
N TYR A 413 -17.10 33.99 -11.96
CA TYR A 413 -17.49 35.18 -11.19
C TYR A 413 -16.29 36.06 -10.87
N GLU A 414 -16.18 37.15 -11.62
CA GLU A 414 -15.12 38.16 -11.49
C GLU A 414 -15.04 38.86 -10.11
N SER A 415 -16.01 38.62 -9.21
CA SER A 415 -16.07 39.25 -7.87
C SER A 415 -15.05 38.71 -6.87
N TYR A 416 -14.37 37.60 -7.15
CA TYR A 416 -13.40 36.99 -6.24
C TYR A 416 -11.98 37.13 -6.80
N ALA A 417 -11.23 38.09 -6.25
CA ALA A 417 -9.95 38.55 -6.79
C ALA A 417 -8.79 37.52 -6.76
N ASN A 418 -8.98 36.31 -6.21
CA ASN A 418 -7.94 35.27 -6.21
C ASN A 418 -8.50 33.86 -5.92
N THR A 419 -8.79 33.09 -6.97
CA THR A 419 -9.32 31.72 -6.90
C THR A 419 -8.48 30.78 -6.03
N ALA A 420 -7.15 30.93 -6.05
CA ALA A 420 -6.24 30.13 -5.24
C ALA A 420 -6.39 30.39 -3.72
N LEU A 421 -6.91 31.55 -3.32
CA LEU A 421 -7.13 31.87 -1.91
C LEU A 421 -8.31 31.07 -1.30
N ALA A 422 -9.20 30.54 -2.14
CA ALA A 422 -10.32 29.70 -1.68
C ALA A 422 -9.81 28.41 -1.04
N THR A 423 -8.87 27.71 -1.68
CA THR A 423 -8.27 26.49 -1.12
C THR A 423 -7.46 26.79 0.14
N ARG A 424 -6.72 27.91 0.17
CA ARG A 424 -6.05 28.38 1.39
C ARG A 424 -7.04 28.63 2.54
N THR A 425 -8.18 29.24 2.24
CA THR A 425 -9.21 29.54 3.23
C THR A 425 -9.83 28.26 3.78
N LEU A 426 -10.10 27.28 2.90
CA LEU A 426 -10.59 25.97 3.29
C LEU A 426 -9.57 25.21 4.16
N TYR A 427 -8.30 25.20 3.76
CA TYR A 427 -7.21 24.58 4.53
C TYR A 427 -7.10 25.16 5.95
N ASN A 428 -7.14 26.50 6.07
CA ASN A 428 -7.03 27.19 7.37
C ASN A 428 -8.37 27.28 8.13
N ALA A 429 -9.44 26.67 7.63
CA ALA A 429 -10.75 26.83 8.25
C ALA A 429 -10.85 26.05 9.56
N ASN A 430 -11.39 26.71 10.59
CA ASN A 430 -11.82 26.00 11.79
C ASN A 430 -13.05 25.15 11.45
N LEU A 431 -12.89 23.83 11.44
CA LEU A 431 -13.96 22.88 11.15
C LEU A 431 -14.94 22.75 12.33
N GLY A 432 -14.62 23.24 13.53
CA GLY A 432 -15.51 23.17 14.69
C GLY A 432 -15.55 21.79 15.36
N VAL A 433 -14.53 20.97 15.12
CA VAL A 433 -14.18 19.78 15.91
C VAL A 433 -12.75 20.03 16.41
N GLU A 434 -12.53 19.83 17.70
CA GLU A 434 -11.21 20.00 18.31
C GLU A 434 -10.21 19.02 17.66
N ASN A 435 -9.06 19.55 17.22
CA ASN A 435 -7.97 18.82 16.56
C ASN A 435 -8.30 18.14 15.21
N ALA A 436 -9.42 18.50 14.56
CA ALA A 436 -9.69 18.04 13.20
C ALA A 436 -8.58 18.49 12.22
N ARG A 437 -8.09 17.55 11.41
CA ARG A 437 -7.05 17.84 10.41
C ARG A 437 -7.57 18.78 9.31
N PRO A 438 -6.73 19.70 8.78
CA PRO A 438 -7.07 20.56 7.65
C PRO A 438 -7.65 19.79 6.47
N VAL A 439 -8.47 20.47 5.66
CA VAL A 439 -8.96 19.89 4.41
C VAL A 439 -7.92 20.13 3.32
N LYS A 440 -7.20 19.07 2.94
CA LYS A 440 -6.23 19.12 1.83
C LYS A 440 -6.94 19.11 0.49
N THR A 441 -6.44 19.87 -0.48
CA THR A 441 -7.08 20.01 -1.80
C THR A 441 -6.18 19.53 -2.93
N MET A 442 -6.65 18.52 -3.67
CA MET A 442 -6.06 18.04 -4.92
C MET A 442 -6.83 18.63 -6.11
N VAL A 443 -6.13 19.06 -7.16
CA VAL A 443 -6.74 19.77 -8.30
C VAL A 443 -6.46 19.03 -9.61
N ILE A 444 -7.52 18.74 -10.37
CA ILE A 444 -7.48 18.22 -11.73
C ILE A 444 -8.07 19.28 -12.67
N GLY A 445 -7.22 19.85 -13.53
CA GLY A 445 -7.61 20.81 -14.57
C GLY A 445 -7.73 20.14 -15.93
N MET A 446 -8.94 19.96 -16.43
CA MET A 446 -9.23 19.42 -17.77
C MET A 446 -9.10 20.52 -18.83
N ILE A 447 -7.91 21.14 -18.88
CA ILE A 447 -7.55 22.29 -19.70
C ILE A 447 -6.26 22.00 -20.44
N ASN A 448 -5.96 22.73 -21.51
CA ASN A 448 -4.65 22.64 -22.14
C ASN A 448 -3.67 23.64 -21.51
N PRO A 449 -2.68 23.19 -20.70
CA PRO A 449 -1.83 24.10 -19.94
C PRO A 449 -0.88 24.93 -20.80
N SER A 450 -0.64 24.51 -22.06
CA SER A 450 0.22 25.23 -23.00
C SER A 450 -0.47 26.44 -23.65
N THR A 451 -1.80 26.41 -23.75
CA THR A 451 -2.61 27.50 -24.32
C THR A 451 -3.29 28.34 -23.23
N GLN A 452 -3.67 27.73 -22.11
CA GLN A 452 -4.34 28.36 -20.97
C GLN A 452 -3.38 28.57 -19.79
N THR A 453 -2.22 29.19 -20.05
CA THR A 453 -1.12 29.29 -19.06
C THR A 453 -1.49 30.00 -17.76
N THR A 454 -2.36 31.02 -17.83
CA THR A 454 -2.82 31.78 -16.65
C THR A 454 -3.69 30.93 -15.74
N LEU A 455 -4.64 30.19 -16.32
CA LEU A 455 -5.48 29.26 -15.58
C LEU A 455 -4.65 28.11 -15.02
N ALA A 456 -3.72 27.54 -15.81
CA ALA A 456 -2.82 26.50 -15.33
C ALA A 456 -2.00 26.97 -14.11
N SER A 457 -1.48 28.20 -14.13
CA SER A 457 -0.81 28.79 -12.97
C SER A 457 -1.75 28.95 -11.77
N THR A 458 -3.00 29.32 -12.00
CA THR A 458 -4.01 29.47 -10.94
C THR A 458 -4.35 28.12 -10.29
N LEU A 459 -4.55 27.08 -11.11
CA LEU A 459 -4.83 25.72 -10.62
C LEU A 459 -3.63 25.11 -9.88
N ASN A 460 -2.39 25.39 -10.33
CA ASN A 460 -1.19 25.02 -9.57
C ASN A 460 -1.13 25.72 -8.21
N ASN A 461 -1.40 27.02 -8.15
CA ASN A 461 -1.43 27.76 -6.89
C ASN A 461 -2.55 27.25 -5.96
N MET A 462 -3.68 26.79 -6.52
CA MET A 462 -4.74 26.16 -5.74
C MET A 462 -4.30 24.85 -5.09
N ALA A 463 -3.59 24.01 -5.85
CA ALA A 463 -3.04 22.75 -5.34
C ALA A 463 -2.00 23.00 -4.25
N ASP A 464 -1.08 23.96 -4.47
CA ASP A 464 -0.04 24.37 -3.52
C ASP A 464 -0.65 24.85 -2.19
N TYR A 465 -1.54 25.85 -2.24
CA TYR A 465 -2.27 26.30 -1.04
C TYR A 465 -3.15 25.22 -0.41
N GLY A 466 -3.65 24.30 -1.24
CA GLY A 466 -4.45 23.16 -0.83
C GLY A 466 -3.66 22.12 -0.05
N ASP A 467 -2.34 22.10 -0.18
CA ASP A 467 -1.47 21.10 0.46
C ASP A 467 -1.02 21.51 1.86
N ASP A 468 -0.52 22.74 2.02
CA ASP A 468 0.03 23.23 3.30
C ASP A 468 -0.43 24.64 3.74
N GLY A 469 -1.26 25.30 2.92
CA GLY A 469 -1.74 26.66 3.17
C GLY A 469 -0.73 27.77 2.82
N LEU A 470 0.41 27.43 2.22
CA LEU A 470 1.46 28.33 1.74
C LEU A 470 1.59 28.26 0.21
N LEU A 471 2.39 29.17 -0.36
CA LEU A 471 2.72 29.17 -1.79
C LEU A 471 4.23 28.94 -1.92
N ASN A 472 4.65 27.69 -1.93
CA ASN A 472 6.06 27.27 -1.91
C ASN A 472 6.39 26.16 -2.94
N GLY A 473 5.42 25.79 -3.78
CA GLY A 473 5.55 24.72 -4.77
C GLY A 473 5.50 23.32 -4.16
N SER A 474 4.81 23.13 -3.02
CA SER A 474 4.70 21.81 -2.38
C SER A 474 3.83 20.86 -3.19
N ALA A 475 2.87 21.39 -3.96
CA ALA A 475 2.00 20.61 -4.84
C ALA A 475 1.68 21.35 -6.14
N THR A 476 1.31 20.57 -7.17
CA THR A 476 0.88 21.05 -8.49
C THR A 476 -0.40 20.37 -8.93
N ALA A 477 -1.19 21.02 -9.78
CA ALA A 477 -2.40 20.44 -10.36
C ALA A 477 -2.07 19.40 -11.44
N PHE A 478 -2.98 18.46 -11.66
CA PHE A 478 -2.92 17.50 -12.75
C PHE A 478 -3.62 18.08 -13.98
N PHE A 479 -2.99 17.97 -15.17
CA PHE A 479 -3.52 18.50 -16.43
C PHE A 479 -3.73 17.42 -17.50
N PRO A 480 -4.63 16.45 -17.27
CA PRO A 480 -4.82 15.35 -18.21
C PRO A 480 -5.43 15.84 -19.53
N GLN A 481 -4.84 15.45 -20.65
CA GLN A 481 -5.30 15.80 -22.00
C GLN A 481 -6.09 14.67 -22.67
N ASN A 482 -6.23 13.52 -22.02
CA ASN A 482 -6.95 12.35 -22.54
C ASN A 482 -7.40 11.41 -21.40
N MET A 483 -8.15 10.36 -21.76
CA MET A 483 -8.68 9.39 -20.79
C MET A 483 -7.60 8.65 -20.00
N ALA A 484 -6.48 8.31 -20.62
CA ALA A 484 -5.41 7.56 -19.96
C ALA A 484 -4.70 8.43 -18.90
N GLU A 485 -4.40 9.69 -19.24
CA GLU A 485 -3.84 10.65 -18.30
C GLU A 485 -4.82 11.00 -17.17
N LEU A 486 -6.13 11.10 -17.46
CA LEU A 486 -7.14 11.35 -16.42
C LEU A 486 -7.26 10.16 -15.47
N MET A 487 -7.21 8.93 -16.00
CA MET A 487 -7.16 7.71 -15.21
C MET A 487 -5.94 7.69 -14.29
N GLU A 488 -4.75 8.02 -14.82
CA GLU A 488 -3.51 8.04 -14.04
C GLU A 488 -3.53 9.13 -12.96
N ALA A 489 -4.10 10.30 -13.25
CA ALA A 489 -4.28 11.37 -12.27
C ALA A 489 -5.14 10.91 -11.08
N PHE A 490 -6.30 10.28 -11.35
CA PHE A 490 -7.14 9.74 -10.27
C PHE A 490 -6.46 8.61 -9.50
N LYS A 491 -5.77 7.68 -10.17
CA LYS A 491 -5.00 6.63 -9.50
C LYS A 491 -3.97 7.22 -8.55
N THR A 492 -3.19 8.19 -9.02
CA THR A 492 -2.16 8.88 -8.23
C THR A 492 -2.77 9.59 -7.02
N ILE A 493 -3.90 10.29 -7.21
CA ILE A 493 -4.58 11.00 -6.12
C ILE A 493 -5.09 10.02 -5.06
N PHE A 494 -5.82 8.99 -5.46
CA PHE A 494 -6.38 8.02 -4.52
C PHE A 494 -5.30 7.19 -3.82
N GLN A 495 -4.23 6.83 -4.53
CA GLN A 495 -3.02 6.27 -3.92
C GLN A 495 -2.44 7.22 -2.89
N THR A 496 -2.24 8.49 -3.20
CA THR A 496 -1.71 9.49 -2.24
C THR A 496 -2.58 9.61 -0.98
N ILE A 497 -3.91 9.54 -1.14
CA ILE A 497 -4.85 9.57 -0.01
C ILE A 497 -4.78 8.29 0.83
N GLN A 498 -4.52 7.15 0.20
CA GLN A 498 -4.46 5.83 0.85
C GLN A 498 -3.06 5.45 1.37
N ASP A 499 -2.00 6.03 0.82
CA ASP A 499 -0.58 5.68 0.99
C ASP A 499 -0.01 6.22 2.31
N ILE A 500 -0.67 5.94 3.43
CA ILE A 500 0.02 5.93 4.73
C ILE A 500 0.54 4.51 4.97
N ALA A 501 1.47 4.07 4.12
CA ALA A 501 2.30 2.91 4.40
C ALA A 501 3.44 3.36 5.33
N ALA A 502 3.37 2.93 6.59
CA ALA A 502 4.44 3.13 7.56
C ALA A 502 5.69 2.36 7.16
N THR A 503 6.86 2.81 7.59
CA THR A 503 8.11 2.04 7.58
C THR A 503 8.56 1.82 9.00
N GLY A 504 9.03 0.61 9.30
CA GLY A 504 9.64 0.34 10.60
C GLY A 504 11.11 -0.11 10.51
N SER A 505 11.70 -0.15 9.32
CA SER A 505 13.08 -0.60 9.10
C SER A 505 13.78 0.17 7.98
N ALA A 506 15.12 0.15 7.98
CA ALA A 506 15.93 0.79 6.95
C ALA A 506 15.71 0.16 5.56
N PRO A 507 15.76 0.95 4.47
CA PRO A 507 15.75 0.40 3.12
C PRO A 507 16.99 -0.47 2.90
N LEU A 508 16.77 -1.61 2.27
CA LEU A 508 17.82 -2.49 1.80
C LEU A 508 18.34 -1.97 0.44
N VAL A 509 19.62 -1.61 0.36
CA VAL A 509 20.26 -1.11 -0.87
C VAL A 509 21.34 -2.08 -1.39
N ASN A 510 21.14 -2.61 -2.59
CA ASN A 510 22.13 -3.39 -3.34
C ASN A 510 22.63 -2.58 -4.57
N PRO A 511 23.71 -1.81 -4.44
CA PRO A 511 24.19 -0.94 -5.51
C PRO A 511 24.73 -1.73 -6.72
N PRO A 512 24.79 -1.11 -7.91
CA PRO A 512 25.39 -1.73 -9.09
C PRO A 512 26.83 -2.20 -8.85
N LYS A 513 27.14 -3.43 -9.24
CA LYS A 513 28.48 -4.05 -9.04
C LYS A 513 29.48 -3.69 -10.14
N THR A 514 29.00 -3.20 -11.27
CA THR A 514 29.82 -2.78 -12.42
C THR A 514 29.41 -1.39 -12.85
N LEU A 515 30.38 -0.61 -13.34
CA LEU A 515 30.11 0.71 -13.92
C LEU A 515 29.08 0.56 -15.06
N GLY A 516 27.93 1.24 -14.95
CA GLY A 516 26.82 1.12 -15.91
C GLY A 516 25.88 -0.08 -15.71
N GLY A 517 26.05 -0.86 -14.64
CA GLY A 517 25.10 -1.93 -14.25
C GLY A 517 23.87 -1.40 -13.51
N ALA A 518 22.86 -2.25 -13.32
CA ALA A 518 21.69 -1.94 -12.50
C ALA A 518 21.84 -2.48 -11.07
N GLY A 519 21.45 -1.69 -10.07
CA GLY A 519 21.31 -2.07 -8.67
C GLY A 519 19.83 -2.16 -8.28
N LYS A 520 19.55 -2.58 -7.03
CA LYS A 520 18.20 -2.60 -6.49
C LYS A 520 18.13 -1.97 -5.10
N VAL A 521 16.99 -1.39 -4.77
CA VAL A 521 16.61 -0.99 -3.41
C VAL A 521 15.29 -1.66 -3.07
N TYR A 522 15.17 -2.21 -1.87
CA TYR A 522 13.92 -2.74 -1.35
C TYR A 522 13.50 -1.92 -0.14
N SER A 523 12.22 -1.60 -0.09
CA SER A 523 11.62 -0.86 1.01
C SER A 523 10.40 -1.60 1.53
N ALA A 524 10.42 -1.92 2.82
CA ALA A 524 9.32 -2.60 3.49
C ALA A 524 8.37 -1.56 4.10
N GLY A 525 7.07 -1.83 4.06
CA GLY A 525 6.08 -0.96 4.69
C GLY A 525 4.88 -1.71 5.25
N PHE A 526 4.08 -1.05 6.07
CA PHE A 526 2.88 -1.64 6.66
C PHE A 526 1.74 -0.65 6.87
N LYS A 527 0.51 -1.17 6.89
CA LYS A 527 -0.72 -0.44 7.22
C LYS A 527 -1.36 -1.05 8.47
N PRO A 528 -1.31 -0.37 9.62
CA PRO A 528 -1.97 -0.81 10.83
C PRO A 528 -3.49 -0.95 10.66
N LYS A 529 -4.05 -1.97 11.30
CA LYS A 529 -5.49 -2.20 11.43
C LYS A 529 -5.86 -2.40 12.89
N ILE A 530 -6.95 -1.77 13.32
CA ILE A 530 -7.37 -1.79 14.74
C ILE A 530 -7.96 -3.16 15.12
N VAL A 531 -8.70 -3.79 14.21
CA VAL A 531 -9.49 -5.00 14.49
C VAL A 531 -9.08 -6.22 13.65
N GLN A 532 -7.98 -6.14 12.90
CA GLN A 532 -7.48 -7.20 12.02
C GLN A 532 -5.95 -7.19 11.98
N GLN A 533 -5.33 -8.30 11.55
CA GLN A 533 -3.89 -8.31 11.24
C GLN A 533 -3.52 -7.15 10.32
N TRP A 534 -2.37 -6.53 10.58
CA TRP A 534 -1.89 -5.43 9.77
C TRP A 534 -1.40 -5.94 8.42
N MET A 535 -1.51 -5.08 7.42
CA MET A 535 -1.08 -5.40 6.06
C MET A 535 0.39 -5.01 5.88
N GLY A 536 1.19 -5.89 5.30
CA GLY A 536 2.55 -5.60 4.90
C GLY A 536 2.72 -5.42 3.40
N PHE A 537 3.73 -4.64 3.03
CA PHE A 537 4.11 -4.29 1.67
C PHE A 537 5.64 -4.41 1.53
N LEU A 538 6.10 -4.77 0.33
CA LEU A 538 7.51 -4.77 -0.02
C LEU A 538 7.64 -4.21 -1.43
N SER A 539 8.27 -3.05 -1.56
CA SER A 539 8.47 -2.37 -2.84
C SER A 539 9.91 -2.56 -3.32
N SER A 540 10.10 -2.68 -4.63
CA SER A 540 11.41 -2.76 -5.28
C SER A 540 11.64 -1.51 -6.13
N TYR A 541 12.87 -1.02 -6.13
CA TYR A 541 13.32 0.09 -6.95
C TYR A 541 14.61 -0.32 -7.67
N VAL A 542 14.77 0.15 -8.91
CA VAL A 542 15.97 -0.06 -9.71
C VAL A 542 16.87 1.17 -9.60
N ILE A 543 18.17 0.92 -9.43
CA ILE A 543 19.21 1.94 -9.49
C ILE A 543 19.83 1.86 -10.89
N SER A 544 19.69 2.91 -11.69
CA SER A 544 20.31 3.04 -13.01
C SER A 544 21.08 4.34 -13.11
N GLY A 545 22.42 4.26 -13.09
CA GLY A 545 23.27 5.44 -12.93
C GLY A 545 22.96 6.15 -11.60
N ASP A 546 22.59 7.42 -11.67
CA ASP A 546 22.26 8.26 -10.51
C ASP A 546 20.76 8.30 -10.16
N VAL A 547 19.92 7.61 -10.92
CA VAL A 547 18.46 7.66 -10.79
C VAL A 547 17.93 6.40 -10.11
N VAL A 548 17.03 6.59 -9.15
CA VAL A 548 16.27 5.52 -8.49
C VAL A 548 14.83 5.60 -8.98
N THR A 549 14.32 4.51 -9.55
CA THR A 549 12.94 4.43 -10.07
C THR A 549 12.26 3.17 -9.57
N PRO A 550 10.92 3.16 -9.37
CA PRO A 550 10.18 1.93 -9.08
C PRO A 550 10.48 0.80 -10.08
N ASP A 551 10.61 -0.43 -9.60
CA ASP A 551 10.90 -1.60 -10.44
C ASP A 551 9.63 -2.07 -11.16
N THR A 552 9.54 -1.79 -12.46
CA THR A 552 8.38 -2.13 -13.28
C THR A 552 8.18 -3.63 -13.48
N ASN A 553 9.15 -4.48 -13.11
CA ASN A 553 8.98 -5.94 -13.19
C ASN A 553 8.18 -6.51 -12.00
N TRP A 554 8.03 -5.74 -10.92
CA TRP A 554 7.17 -6.09 -9.80
C TRP A 554 5.77 -5.56 -10.09
N GLY A 555 4.92 -6.37 -10.73
CA GLY A 555 3.52 -6.02 -10.96
C GLY A 555 2.83 -6.68 -12.16
N VAL A 556 1.51 -6.77 -12.06
CA VAL A 556 0.55 -6.83 -13.18
C VAL A 556 -0.20 -5.48 -13.14
N GLU A 557 -0.44 -4.84 -14.29
CA GLU A 557 -1.13 -3.54 -14.46
C GLU A 557 -1.58 -2.82 -13.16
N GLY A 558 -0.69 -2.06 -12.52
CA GLY A 558 -1.03 -1.21 -11.37
C GLY A 558 -0.53 -1.67 -9.99
N ALA A 559 -0.18 -2.95 -9.82
CA ALA A 559 0.52 -3.40 -8.61
C ALA A 559 2.00 -3.00 -8.65
N ARG A 560 2.55 -2.40 -7.58
CA ARG A 560 3.98 -1.97 -7.48
C ARG A 560 4.75 -2.58 -6.30
N ASP A 561 4.18 -3.60 -5.63
CA ASP A 561 4.76 -4.24 -4.45
C ASP A 561 4.44 -5.75 -4.37
N ALA A 562 5.26 -6.51 -3.63
CA ALA A 562 5.12 -7.96 -3.50
C ALA A 562 3.88 -8.41 -2.71
N GLY A 563 3.35 -7.56 -1.82
CA GLY A 563 2.12 -7.83 -1.08
C GLY A 563 0.90 -7.86 -2.01
N ALA A 564 0.82 -6.90 -2.94
CA ALA A 564 -0.23 -6.87 -3.97
C ALA A 564 -0.14 -8.08 -4.93
N ILE A 565 1.07 -8.44 -5.35
CA ILE A 565 1.31 -9.65 -6.16
C ILE A 565 0.84 -10.90 -5.41
N LEU A 566 1.19 -11.01 -4.13
CA LEU A 566 0.77 -12.14 -3.30
C LEU A 566 -0.74 -12.16 -3.04
N ALA A 567 -1.38 -10.99 -2.91
CA ALA A 567 -2.82 -10.87 -2.77
C ALA A 567 -3.56 -11.45 -3.99
N SER A 568 -3.02 -11.28 -5.20
CA SER A 568 -3.58 -11.87 -6.44
C SER A 568 -3.39 -13.39 -6.55
N LYS A 569 -2.38 -13.96 -5.89
CA LYS A 569 -2.09 -15.40 -5.88
C LYS A 569 -3.13 -16.13 -5.03
N GLY A 570 -3.83 -17.12 -5.61
CA GLY A 570 -4.78 -17.97 -4.89
C GLY A 570 -4.17 -18.60 -3.62
N TYR A 571 -4.88 -18.58 -2.50
CA TYR A 571 -4.38 -19.10 -1.20
C TYR A 571 -3.92 -20.56 -1.29
N ASN A 572 -4.56 -21.37 -2.11
CA ASN A 572 -4.25 -22.78 -2.36
C ASN A 572 -3.03 -23.01 -3.27
N ASN A 573 -2.51 -21.96 -3.92
CA ASN A 573 -1.31 -21.99 -4.74
C ASN A 573 -0.05 -21.57 -3.99
N ARG A 574 -0.16 -21.26 -2.68
CA ARG A 574 0.99 -20.89 -1.84
C ARG A 574 1.71 -22.11 -1.29
N ASN A 575 3.03 -22.06 -1.34
CA ASN A 575 3.90 -23.09 -0.79
C ASN A 575 4.37 -22.64 0.60
N ILE A 576 3.67 -23.06 1.65
CA ILE A 576 4.03 -22.70 3.03
C ILE A 576 4.53 -23.95 3.75
N TYR A 577 5.70 -23.83 4.37
CA TYR A 577 6.40 -24.93 5.02
C TYR A 577 6.63 -24.68 6.52
N THR A 578 6.89 -25.75 7.26
CA THR A 578 7.37 -25.71 8.64
C THR A 578 8.28 -26.91 8.92
N ALA A 579 8.96 -26.93 10.06
CA ALA A 579 9.76 -28.08 10.48
C ALA A 579 8.86 -29.32 10.69
N ASP A 580 9.30 -30.48 10.21
CA ASP A 580 8.55 -31.74 10.39
C ASP A 580 8.92 -32.39 11.73
N TRP A 581 8.18 -32.06 12.78
CA TRP A 581 8.31 -32.69 14.10
C TRP A 581 7.18 -33.69 14.34
N GLY A 582 7.41 -34.75 15.13
CA GLY A 582 6.34 -35.67 15.60
C GLY A 582 6.23 -37.03 14.88
N THR A 583 5.49 -37.97 15.49
CA THR A 583 5.41 -39.39 15.10
C THR A 583 4.43 -39.72 13.97
N GLY A 584 3.77 -38.73 13.39
CA GLY A 584 2.75 -38.92 12.35
C GLY A 584 3.33 -38.96 10.94
N SER A 585 3.19 -40.09 10.25
CA SER A 585 3.59 -40.25 8.85
C SER A 585 2.69 -39.42 7.92
N ALA A 586 3.17 -38.24 7.50
CA ALA A 586 2.64 -37.52 6.35
C ALA A 586 3.75 -37.39 5.30
N GLY A 587 3.40 -37.39 4.02
CA GLY A 587 4.37 -37.39 2.92
C GLY A 587 5.28 -36.17 2.94
N LYS A 588 6.58 -36.40 2.84
CA LYS A 588 7.61 -35.36 2.62
C LYS A 588 7.35 -34.67 1.29
N ILE A 589 7.39 -33.34 1.23
CA ILE A 589 7.11 -32.59 -0.01
C ILE A 589 8.37 -31.93 -0.58
N VAL A 590 9.22 -31.35 0.28
CA VAL A 590 10.53 -30.80 -0.09
C VAL A 590 11.49 -31.11 1.06
N THR A 591 12.62 -31.77 0.77
CA THR A 591 13.71 -32.02 1.74
C THR A 591 13.22 -32.60 3.09
N ASN A 592 13.55 -31.95 4.21
CA ASN A 592 13.18 -32.27 5.58
C ASN A 592 12.05 -31.37 6.13
N LEU A 593 11.29 -30.71 5.26
CA LEU A 593 10.19 -29.81 5.62
C LEU A 593 8.81 -30.45 5.45
N LYS A 594 7.84 -29.95 6.23
CA LYS A 594 6.41 -30.30 6.14
C LYS A 594 5.60 -29.15 5.56
N ALA A 595 4.66 -29.42 4.67
CA ALA A 595 3.73 -28.39 4.21
C ALA A 595 2.72 -28.00 5.30
N PHE A 596 2.55 -26.71 5.52
CA PHE A 596 1.50 -26.13 6.34
C PHE A 596 0.22 -26.04 5.51
N SER A 597 -0.58 -27.10 5.52
CA SER A 597 -1.82 -27.19 4.73
C SER A 597 -2.93 -27.88 5.52
N ASP A 598 -4.18 -27.65 5.12
CA ASP A 598 -5.36 -28.19 5.79
C ASP A 598 -5.47 -29.72 5.64
N VAL A 599 -4.87 -30.29 4.59
CA VAL A 599 -4.67 -31.74 4.43
C VAL A 599 -3.81 -32.32 5.57
N ASN A 600 -2.89 -31.53 6.11
CA ASN A 600 -2.01 -31.90 7.22
C ASN A 600 -2.54 -31.49 8.61
N SER A 601 -3.80 -31.05 8.72
CA SER A 601 -4.37 -30.49 9.97
C SER A 601 -4.17 -31.37 11.20
N SER A 602 -4.39 -32.68 11.08
CA SER A 602 -4.26 -33.61 12.22
C SER A 602 -2.81 -33.76 12.70
N ALA A 603 -1.85 -33.62 11.79
CA ALA A 603 -0.43 -33.64 12.14
C ALA A 603 0.04 -32.28 12.69
N LEU A 604 -0.54 -31.17 12.22
CA LEU A 604 -0.15 -29.81 12.64
C LEU A 604 -0.83 -29.36 13.95
N LYS A 605 -2.02 -29.86 14.26
CA LYS A 605 -2.81 -29.44 15.44
C LYS A 605 -2.00 -29.49 16.75
N PRO A 606 -1.27 -30.57 17.10
CA PRO A 606 -0.54 -30.62 18.36
C PRO A 606 0.51 -29.50 18.49
N PHE A 607 0.90 -28.88 17.39
CA PHE A 607 2.02 -27.95 17.34
C PHE A 607 1.64 -26.53 17.69
N PHE A 608 0.45 -26.11 17.27
CA PHE A 608 -0.02 -24.75 17.49
C PHE A 608 -1.30 -24.66 18.31
N ALA A 609 -2.06 -25.75 18.45
CA ALA A 609 -3.19 -25.80 19.35
C ALA A 609 -2.84 -26.52 20.67
N GLY A 610 -1.76 -27.30 20.72
CA GLY A 610 -1.40 -28.08 21.92
C GLY A 610 -2.58 -28.94 22.42
N ASP A 611 -2.87 -28.83 23.72
CA ASP A 611 -3.98 -29.52 24.39
C ASP A 611 -5.35 -28.81 24.25
N LEU A 612 -5.43 -27.72 23.47
CA LEU A 612 -6.69 -27.01 23.25
C LEU A 612 -7.73 -27.92 22.60
N SER A 613 -8.95 -27.87 23.14
CA SER A 613 -10.10 -28.68 22.70
C SER A 613 -10.79 -28.11 21.45
N ILE A 614 -10.02 -27.88 20.38
CA ILE A 614 -10.48 -27.33 19.10
C ILE A 614 -10.74 -28.48 18.10
N THR A 615 -11.84 -28.40 17.34
CA THR A 615 -12.22 -29.45 16.37
C THR A 615 -11.30 -29.43 15.14
N ASP A 616 -11.09 -30.58 14.49
CA ASP A 616 -10.27 -30.66 13.26
C ASP A 616 -10.83 -29.76 12.14
N THR A 617 -12.15 -29.61 12.04
CA THR A 617 -12.80 -28.68 11.10
C THR A 617 -12.39 -27.23 11.35
N ALA A 618 -12.39 -26.78 12.61
CA ALA A 618 -11.97 -25.44 12.99
C ALA A 618 -10.47 -25.23 12.75
N ILE A 619 -9.65 -26.27 12.96
CA ILE A 619 -8.21 -26.24 12.63
C ILE A 619 -7.98 -26.10 11.13
N LYS A 620 -8.70 -26.84 10.29
CA LYS A 620 -8.63 -26.71 8.82
C LYS A 620 -9.02 -25.31 8.36
N LYS A 621 -10.11 -24.78 8.94
CA LYS A 621 -10.56 -23.39 8.73
C LYS A 621 -9.43 -22.41 9.06
N PHE A 622 -8.83 -22.53 10.25
CA PHE A 622 -7.71 -21.68 10.66
C PHE A 622 -6.50 -21.78 9.72
N ILE A 623 -6.12 -22.99 9.29
CA ILE A 623 -5.01 -23.17 8.35
C ILE A 623 -5.29 -22.46 7.03
N ARG A 624 -6.48 -22.64 6.43
CA ARG A 624 -6.82 -21.96 5.18
C ARG A 624 -6.82 -20.44 5.33
N TRP A 625 -7.25 -19.93 6.48
CA TRP A 625 -7.16 -18.49 6.79
C TRP A 625 -5.72 -17.99 6.85
N VAL A 626 -4.80 -18.71 7.51
CA VAL A 626 -3.36 -18.39 7.49
C VAL A 626 -2.79 -18.42 6.06
N LEU A 627 -3.27 -19.34 5.21
CA LEU A 627 -2.89 -19.39 3.79
C LEU A 627 -3.40 -18.16 3.00
N GLY A 628 -4.46 -17.49 3.46
CA GLY A 628 -5.04 -16.31 2.84
C GLY A 628 -6.47 -16.48 2.32
N SER A 629 -7.15 -17.58 2.65
CA SER A 629 -8.59 -17.75 2.42
C SER A 629 -9.39 -16.84 3.36
N ASP A 630 -10.47 -16.23 2.88
CA ASP A 630 -11.33 -15.42 3.74
C ASP A 630 -12.39 -16.27 4.46
N GLU A 631 -11.97 -17.04 5.45
CA GLU A 631 -12.84 -17.99 6.15
C GLU A 631 -13.84 -17.31 7.14
N TRP A 632 -13.67 -16.01 7.39
CA TRP A 632 -14.44 -15.24 8.38
C TRP A 632 -14.99 -13.91 7.84
N ASP A 633 -15.12 -13.77 6.52
CA ASP A 633 -15.68 -12.59 5.84
C ASP A 633 -15.01 -11.26 6.25
N GLU A 634 -13.68 -11.27 6.34
CA GLU A 634 -12.85 -10.10 6.61
C GLU A 634 -12.85 -9.09 5.46
N THR A 635 -13.21 -9.54 4.26
CA THR A 635 -13.31 -8.82 3.01
C THR A 635 -14.60 -9.20 2.27
N ASP A 636 -14.89 -8.54 1.14
CA ASP A 636 -16.04 -8.87 0.28
C ASP A 636 -15.76 -10.02 -0.71
N GLY A 637 -14.52 -10.51 -0.78
CA GLY A 637 -14.09 -11.58 -1.68
C GLY A 637 -13.71 -12.86 -0.92
N ASP A 638 -13.40 -13.93 -1.67
CA ASP A 638 -13.05 -15.23 -1.09
C ASP A 638 -11.63 -15.28 -0.48
N GLN A 639 -10.87 -14.18 -0.51
CA GLN A 639 -9.47 -14.13 -0.11
C GLN A 639 -9.12 -12.83 0.61
N ARG A 640 -8.25 -12.96 1.62
CA ARG A 640 -7.71 -11.84 2.41
C ARG A 640 -6.33 -11.39 1.93
N TRP A 641 -5.87 -10.26 2.45
CA TRP A 641 -4.46 -9.88 2.36
C TRP A 641 -3.58 -10.92 3.06
N LYS A 642 -2.48 -11.29 2.39
CA LYS A 642 -1.69 -12.48 2.72
C LYS A 642 -0.29 -12.20 3.26
N LEU A 643 0.19 -10.96 3.11
CA LEU A 643 1.49 -10.53 3.63
C LEU A 643 1.28 -9.77 4.95
N GLY A 644 1.72 -10.35 6.05
CA GLY A 644 1.73 -9.69 7.36
C GLY A 644 2.68 -8.49 7.39
N ASP A 645 2.52 -7.61 8.37
CA ASP A 645 3.30 -6.38 8.44
C ASP A 645 4.79 -6.61 8.77
N PRO A 646 5.69 -5.94 8.02
CA PRO A 646 7.11 -5.87 8.31
C PRO A 646 7.45 -4.70 9.26
N TYR A 647 7.15 -4.81 10.56
CA TYR A 647 7.37 -3.71 11.51
C TYR A 647 8.86 -3.57 11.91
N HIS A 648 9.44 -4.47 12.70
CA HIS A 648 10.88 -4.44 13.05
C HIS A 648 11.67 -5.56 12.35
N VAL A 649 11.16 -6.02 11.21
CA VAL A 649 11.55 -7.28 10.61
C VAL A 649 12.90 -7.21 9.90
N GLY A 650 13.62 -8.33 9.91
CA GLY A 650 14.77 -8.53 9.04
C GLY A 650 14.35 -8.78 7.59
N LEU A 651 15.15 -8.23 6.67
CA LEU A 651 15.03 -8.34 5.23
C LEU A 651 16.43 -8.60 4.67
N VAL A 652 16.63 -9.62 3.82
CA VAL A 652 17.92 -9.93 3.16
C VAL A 652 17.70 -10.48 1.74
N GLU A 653 18.61 -10.22 0.81
CA GLU A 653 18.66 -10.68 -0.56
C GLU A 653 19.86 -11.59 -0.73
N VAL A 654 19.60 -12.83 -1.16
CA VAL A 654 20.63 -13.81 -1.42
C VAL A 654 20.68 -14.09 -2.92
N GLY A 655 21.88 -13.99 -3.47
CA GLY A 655 22.19 -14.34 -4.87
C GLY A 655 23.49 -15.14 -4.94
N ALA A 656 24.14 -15.13 -6.10
CA ALA A 656 25.45 -15.78 -6.28
C ALA A 656 26.45 -15.36 -5.18
N PRO A 657 27.30 -16.26 -4.66
CA PRO A 657 28.24 -15.99 -3.56
C PRO A 657 29.13 -14.77 -3.85
N GLN A 658 29.36 -13.92 -2.85
CA GLN A 658 30.08 -12.63 -2.99
C GLN A 658 31.21 -12.44 -2.00
N SER A 659 31.43 -13.38 -1.08
CA SER A 659 32.39 -13.18 0.00
C SER A 659 33.83 -13.21 -0.51
N LEU A 660 34.72 -12.50 0.18
CA LEU A 660 36.17 -12.50 -0.09
C LEU A 660 36.91 -13.59 0.70
N ILE A 661 36.18 -14.61 1.19
CA ILE A 661 36.76 -15.75 1.89
C ILE A 661 37.79 -16.44 0.99
N THR A 662 39.01 -16.59 1.51
CA THR A 662 40.15 -17.15 0.77
C THR A 662 40.29 -18.67 0.89
N ASP A 663 39.38 -19.33 1.61
CA ASP A 663 39.32 -20.78 1.74
C ASP A 663 39.18 -21.45 0.36
N PRO A 664 40.05 -22.41 -0.02
CA PRO A 664 39.91 -23.18 -1.25
C PRO A 664 38.51 -23.83 -1.43
N LEU A 665 37.89 -24.32 -0.36
CA LEU A 665 36.55 -24.91 -0.41
C LEU A 665 35.48 -23.87 -0.73
N TYR A 666 35.65 -22.62 -0.26
CA TYR A 666 34.73 -21.54 -0.62
C TYR A 666 34.82 -21.21 -2.09
N ARG A 667 36.02 -21.21 -2.67
CA ARG A 667 36.19 -20.98 -4.11
C ARG A 667 35.48 -22.03 -4.94
N VAL A 668 35.57 -23.31 -4.54
CA VAL A 668 34.83 -24.40 -5.18
C VAL A 668 33.32 -24.17 -5.10
N PHE A 669 32.81 -23.76 -3.93
CA PHE A 669 31.40 -23.42 -3.75
C PHE A 669 30.94 -22.22 -4.59
N ALA A 670 31.71 -21.14 -4.60
CA ALA A 670 31.41 -19.93 -5.37
C ALA A 670 31.48 -20.15 -6.89
N GLU A 671 32.30 -21.10 -7.35
CA GLU A 671 32.42 -21.48 -8.75
C GLU A 671 31.43 -22.58 -9.17
N ASP A 672 30.72 -23.21 -8.21
CA ASP A 672 29.71 -24.22 -8.50
C ASP A 672 28.63 -23.67 -9.44
N SER A 673 28.37 -24.42 -10.51
CA SER A 673 27.47 -23.97 -11.58
C SER A 673 26.03 -23.71 -11.12
N THR A 674 25.58 -24.33 -10.02
CA THR A 674 24.22 -24.15 -9.48
C THR A 674 24.15 -22.90 -8.59
N VAL A 675 25.12 -22.71 -7.71
CA VAL A 675 25.15 -21.58 -6.76
C VAL A 675 25.52 -20.29 -7.46
N LYS A 676 26.41 -20.34 -8.46
CA LYS A 676 26.85 -19.18 -9.23
C LYS A 676 25.75 -18.53 -10.07
N ILE A 677 24.78 -19.33 -10.54
CA ILE A 677 23.66 -18.85 -11.37
C ILE A 677 22.32 -18.83 -10.63
N ARG A 678 22.32 -19.12 -9.31
CA ARG A 678 21.08 -19.20 -8.54
C ARG A 678 20.31 -17.88 -8.64
N PRO A 679 18.98 -17.93 -8.77
CA PRO A 679 18.17 -16.72 -8.81
C PRO A 679 18.35 -15.92 -7.52
N ARG A 680 18.22 -14.60 -7.62
CA ARG A 680 18.22 -13.73 -6.45
C ARG A 680 16.87 -13.84 -5.75
N VAL A 681 16.90 -14.07 -4.45
CA VAL A 681 15.70 -14.20 -3.62
C VAL A 681 15.82 -13.24 -2.44
N VAL A 682 14.76 -12.48 -2.21
CA VAL A 682 14.59 -11.58 -1.07
C VAL A 682 13.81 -12.32 0.01
N TYR A 683 14.45 -12.56 1.14
CA TYR A 683 13.86 -13.15 2.33
C TYR A 683 13.42 -12.05 3.29
N MET A 684 12.16 -12.10 3.73
CA MET A 684 11.60 -11.10 4.64
C MET A 684 10.79 -11.77 5.74
N HIS A 685 11.04 -11.40 6.99
CA HIS A 685 10.15 -11.72 8.10
C HIS A 685 8.85 -10.91 8.02
N ALA A 686 7.73 -11.48 8.46
CA ALA A 686 6.46 -10.79 8.58
C ALA A 686 5.66 -11.25 9.80
N ASN A 687 4.85 -10.35 10.35
CA ASN A 687 4.04 -10.62 11.55
C ASN A 687 2.79 -11.46 11.33
N ASP A 688 2.67 -12.12 10.18
CA ASP A 688 1.83 -13.30 9.98
C ASP A 688 2.53 -14.60 10.42
N GLY A 689 3.77 -14.50 10.92
CA GLY A 689 4.55 -15.59 11.51
C GLY A 689 5.48 -16.28 10.51
N MET A 690 5.68 -15.69 9.33
CA MET A 690 6.39 -16.32 8.23
C MET A 690 7.66 -15.56 7.84
N VAL A 691 8.68 -16.32 7.43
CA VAL A 691 9.70 -15.80 6.52
C VAL A 691 9.26 -16.09 5.10
N HIS A 692 9.11 -15.04 4.29
CA HIS A 692 8.71 -15.13 2.89
C HIS A 692 9.94 -15.08 1.99
N ALA A 693 9.96 -15.90 0.93
CA ALA A 693 10.99 -15.92 -0.09
C ALA A 693 10.42 -15.33 -1.40
N PHE A 694 10.71 -14.06 -1.68
CA PHE A 694 10.27 -13.36 -2.88
C PHE A 694 11.35 -13.40 -3.96
N ASN A 695 10.97 -13.74 -5.18
CA ASN A 695 11.87 -13.67 -6.31
C ASN A 695 12.22 -12.21 -6.61
N SER A 696 13.50 -11.86 -6.52
CA SER A 696 13.99 -10.50 -6.75
C SER A 696 13.57 -9.94 -8.11
N ALA A 697 13.46 -10.78 -9.15
CA ALA A 697 13.19 -10.34 -10.51
C ALA A 697 11.75 -9.87 -10.72
N ASN A 698 10.77 -10.45 -10.03
CA ASN A 698 9.35 -10.24 -10.33
C ASN A 698 8.43 -10.10 -9.10
N GLY A 699 8.97 -10.20 -7.88
CA GLY A 699 8.20 -10.06 -6.64
C GLY A 699 7.31 -11.25 -6.28
N ASN A 700 7.34 -12.35 -7.04
CA ASN A 700 6.53 -13.54 -6.73
C ASN A 700 7.05 -14.24 -5.48
N GLU A 701 6.15 -14.61 -4.57
CA GLU A 701 6.46 -15.51 -3.46
C GLU A 701 6.70 -16.93 -3.98
N GLU A 702 7.93 -17.43 -3.85
CA GLU A 702 8.33 -18.79 -4.22
C GLU A 702 7.86 -19.78 -3.14
N TRP A 703 8.10 -19.44 -1.88
CA TRP A 703 7.64 -20.16 -0.70
C TRP A 703 7.66 -19.26 0.55
N ALA A 704 7.03 -19.74 1.62
CA ALA A 704 7.13 -19.17 2.96
C ALA A 704 7.42 -20.27 4.00
N PHE A 705 8.06 -19.93 5.12
CA PHE A 705 8.35 -20.86 6.20
C PHE A 705 7.88 -20.30 7.54
N ILE A 706 7.13 -21.11 8.31
CA ILE A 706 6.72 -20.82 9.68
C ILE A 706 7.68 -21.53 10.64
N PRO A 707 8.52 -20.81 11.40
CA PRO A 707 9.41 -21.43 12.37
C PRO A 707 8.65 -22.24 13.43
N PRO A 708 9.20 -23.36 13.92
CA PRO A 708 8.54 -24.18 14.94
C PRO A 708 8.27 -23.39 16.23
N ASN A 709 9.10 -22.39 16.54
CA ASN A 709 8.89 -21.46 17.65
C ASN A 709 7.60 -20.63 17.53
N VAL A 710 7.22 -20.26 16.31
CA VAL A 710 6.00 -19.47 16.04
C VAL A 710 4.76 -20.34 16.11
N LEU A 711 4.88 -21.62 15.73
CA LEU A 711 3.80 -22.58 15.91
C LEU A 711 3.59 -22.89 17.40
N ASN A 712 4.65 -23.03 18.19
CA ASN A 712 4.54 -23.41 19.59
C ASN A 712 3.84 -22.34 20.47
N PHE A 713 3.35 -22.74 21.65
CA PHE A 713 2.72 -21.86 22.66
C PHE A 713 1.52 -21.03 22.17
N PRO A 714 0.49 -21.67 21.62
CA PRO A 714 -0.60 -21.02 20.88
C PRO A 714 -0.36 -19.70 20.12
N ARG A 715 0.88 -19.32 19.74
CA ARG A 715 1.19 -17.95 19.27
C ARG A 715 0.42 -17.61 18.00
N LEU A 716 0.56 -18.46 16.98
CA LEU A 716 -0.11 -18.28 15.71
C LEU A 716 -1.64 -18.36 15.86
N ILE A 717 -2.17 -19.40 16.51
CA ILE A 717 -3.62 -19.59 16.69
C ILE A 717 -4.27 -18.50 17.55
N GLY A 718 -3.48 -17.86 18.39
CA GLY A 718 -3.90 -16.77 19.24
C GLY A 718 -4.32 -15.50 18.54
N THR A 719 -4.03 -15.37 17.25
CA THR A 719 -4.61 -14.32 16.40
C THR A 719 -6.14 -14.43 16.28
N LYS A 720 -6.70 -15.62 16.50
CA LYS A 720 -8.14 -15.91 16.47
C LYS A 720 -8.68 -16.57 17.74
N LEU A 721 -7.88 -16.75 18.79
CA LEU A 721 -8.33 -17.40 20.04
C LEU A 721 -9.15 -16.43 20.93
N GLY A 722 -10.30 -16.90 21.41
CA GLY A 722 -11.21 -16.21 22.32
C GLY A 722 -11.03 -16.61 23.78
N SER A 723 -11.72 -15.88 24.68
CA SER A 723 -11.57 -16.02 26.13
C SER A 723 -11.93 -17.38 26.72
N ASP A 724 -12.58 -18.20 25.90
CA ASP A 724 -13.07 -19.54 26.19
C ASP A 724 -12.20 -20.64 25.56
N ASP A 725 -10.97 -20.32 25.14
CA ASP A 725 -10.03 -21.24 24.49
C ASP A 725 -10.57 -21.84 23.17
N LYS A 726 -11.49 -21.13 22.49
CA LYS A 726 -12.01 -21.47 21.15
C LYS A 726 -11.65 -20.42 20.11
N LEU A 727 -11.71 -20.79 18.83
CA LEU A 727 -11.58 -19.82 17.75
C LEU A 727 -12.80 -18.88 17.74
N ARG A 728 -12.56 -17.58 17.62
CA ARG A 728 -13.60 -16.57 17.48
C ARG A 728 -14.22 -16.69 16.09
N GLU A 729 -15.53 -16.89 16.04
CA GLU A 729 -16.30 -16.91 14.78
C GLU A 729 -16.76 -15.49 14.42
N VAL A 730 -15.80 -14.57 14.30
CA VAL A 730 -16.03 -13.16 13.96
C VAL A 730 -14.95 -12.66 12.98
N LYS A 731 -15.23 -11.53 12.33
CA LYS A 731 -14.33 -10.91 11.32
C LYS A 731 -13.01 -10.46 11.94
N GLU A 732 -13.03 -10.09 13.22
CA GLU A 732 -11.88 -9.51 13.89
C GLU A 732 -10.77 -10.55 14.14
N SER A 733 -9.52 -10.09 14.11
CA SER A 733 -8.35 -10.84 14.57
C SER A 733 -7.47 -9.96 15.44
N ALA A 734 -6.75 -10.55 16.39
CA ALA A 734 -5.87 -9.83 17.29
C ALA A 734 -4.49 -9.66 16.63
N PRO A 735 -4.04 -8.43 16.29
CA PRO A 735 -2.69 -8.22 15.78
C PRO A 735 -1.67 -8.66 16.83
N LYS A 736 -0.67 -9.44 16.42
CA LYS A 736 0.36 -9.98 17.31
C LYS A 736 1.75 -9.79 16.70
N TYR A 737 2.77 -9.74 17.55
CA TYR A 737 4.13 -9.98 17.11
C TYR A 737 4.29 -11.50 16.96
N LEU A 738 4.57 -11.97 15.73
CA LEU A 738 4.73 -13.40 15.44
C LEU A 738 6.13 -13.73 14.93
N LEU A 739 6.67 -12.90 14.04
CA LEU A 739 8.04 -13.01 13.56
C LEU A 739 8.57 -11.61 13.23
N ASP A 740 9.06 -10.92 14.25
CA ASP A 740 9.38 -9.48 14.24
C ASP A 740 10.86 -9.22 14.59
N GLY A 741 11.72 -10.19 14.29
CA GLY A 741 13.13 -10.14 14.64
C GLY A 741 14.06 -9.94 13.44
N PRO A 742 15.36 -9.77 13.70
CA PRO A 742 16.39 -9.66 12.67
C PRO A 742 16.56 -10.97 11.89
N LEU A 743 17.08 -10.87 10.66
CA LEU A 743 17.23 -11.99 9.72
C LEU A 743 18.58 -11.91 9.01
N VAL A 744 19.52 -12.82 9.29
CA VAL A 744 20.87 -12.85 8.69
C VAL A 744 20.97 -13.94 7.64
N ALA A 745 21.65 -13.69 6.52
CA ALA A 745 22.12 -14.74 5.62
C ALA A 745 23.64 -14.72 5.49
N GLU A 746 24.30 -15.89 5.50
CA GLU A 746 25.76 -15.98 5.34
C GLU A 746 26.19 -17.33 4.73
N ASP A 747 27.31 -17.32 4.00
CA ASP A 747 27.93 -18.55 3.51
C ASP A 747 28.87 -19.14 4.58
N ILE A 748 28.53 -20.31 5.11
CA ILE A 748 29.29 -20.97 6.19
C ILE A 748 29.75 -22.38 5.81
N LEU A 749 30.85 -22.83 6.42
CA LEU A 749 31.35 -24.19 6.24
C LEU A 749 30.72 -25.12 7.27
N LEU A 750 29.89 -26.06 6.83
CA LEU A 750 29.30 -27.11 7.66
C LEU A 750 29.69 -28.48 7.13
N ASP A 751 30.18 -29.34 8.02
CA ASP A 751 30.55 -30.73 7.73
C ASP A 751 31.41 -30.90 6.46
N GLY A 752 32.34 -29.95 6.24
CA GLY A 752 33.30 -29.97 5.12
C GLY A 752 32.79 -29.40 3.80
N SER A 753 31.62 -28.78 3.78
CA SER A 753 31.02 -28.15 2.59
C SER A 753 30.42 -26.79 2.92
N TYR A 754 30.57 -25.82 2.02
CA TYR A 754 29.95 -24.52 2.18
C TYR A 754 28.46 -24.59 1.87
N LYS A 755 27.67 -23.87 2.68
CA LYS A 755 26.23 -23.72 2.58
C LYS A 755 25.88 -22.26 2.80
N THR A 756 24.85 -21.76 2.13
CA THR A 756 24.25 -20.47 2.47
C THR A 756 23.15 -20.71 3.50
N VAL A 757 23.31 -20.17 4.70
CA VAL A 757 22.33 -20.33 5.78
C VAL A 757 21.60 -19.03 6.05
N LEU A 758 20.35 -19.15 6.49
CA LEU A 758 19.48 -18.06 6.92
C LEU A 758 19.17 -18.23 8.41
N LEU A 759 19.62 -17.30 9.25
CA LEU A 759 19.39 -17.28 10.70
C LEU A 759 18.41 -16.17 11.05
N GLY A 760 17.23 -16.53 11.58
CA GLY A 760 16.21 -15.57 12.00
C GLY A 760 16.00 -15.55 13.51
N GLY A 761 15.90 -14.35 14.09
CA GLY A 761 15.39 -14.12 15.44
C GLY A 761 13.87 -13.91 15.43
N LEU A 762 13.22 -14.24 16.55
CA LEU A 762 11.78 -13.97 16.77
C LEU A 762 11.49 -12.50 17.13
N GLY A 763 12.50 -11.76 17.58
CA GLY A 763 12.35 -10.35 17.96
C GLY A 763 11.41 -10.21 19.16
N ARG A 764 10.35 -9.41 19.00
CA ARG A 764 9.33 -9.21 20.04
C ARG A 764 8.38 -10.40 20.22
N ALA A 765 8.39 -11.37 19.30
CA ALA A 765 7.52 -12.53 19.37
C ALA A 765 7.97 -13.57 20.42
N GLY A 766 9.26 -13.59 20.77
CA GLY A 766 9.78 -14.52 21.76
C GLY A 766 11.30 -14.56 21.89
N ALA A 767 11.78 -15.40 22.80
CA ALA A 767 13.18 -15.57 23.14
C ALA A 767 13.82 -16.73 22.36
N GLY A 768 13.76 -16.67 21.03
CA GLY A 768 14.16 -17.79 20.17
C GLY A 768 14.82 -17.38 18.86
N LEU A 769 15.47 -18.36 18.23
CA LEU A 769 16.09 -18.27 16.92
C LEU A 769 15.85 -19.55 16.12
N TYR A 770 15.90 -19.45 14.80
CA TYR A 770 15.83 -20.58 13.88
C TYR A 770 16.80 -20.42 12.72
N THR A 771 17.21 -21.53 12.11
CA THR A 771 18.15 -21.54 10.98
C THR A 771 17.67 -22.46 9.87
N LEU A 772 17.76 -21.97 8.63
CA LEU A 772 17.54 -22.72 7.40
C LEU A 772 18.82 -22.82 6.57
N ASP A 773 18.99 -23.91 5.83
CA ASP A 773 19.88 -23.97 4.66
C ASP A 773 19.07 -23.51 3.44
N ILE A 774 19.55 -22.45 2.80
CA ILE A 774 18.96 -21.83 1.60
C ILE A 774 19.94 -21.84 0.43
N THR A 775 20.91 -22.77 0.43
CA THR A 775 21.91 -22.91 -0.63
C THR A 775 21.23 -23.06 -2.00
N ASP A 776 20.24 -23.96 -2.08
CA ASP A 776 19.29 -24.07 -3.18
C ASP A 776 17.99 -23.34 -2.78
N PRO A 777 17.70 -22.16 -3.35
CA PRO A 777 16.52 -21.39 -2.98
C PRO A 777 15.20 -22.09 -3.31
N ALA A 778 15.19 -23.12 -4.17
CA ALA A 778 13.99 -23.91 -4.47
C ALA A 778 13.78 -25.07 -3.49
N LYS A 779 14.77 -25.40 -2.66
CA LYS A 779 14.75 -26.56 -1.75
C LYS A 779 15.37 -26.19 -0.40
N PRO A 780 14.74 -25.29 0.38
CA PRO A 780 15.23 -24.96 1.71
C PRO A 780 15.22 -26.19 2.63
N GLU A 781 16.14 -26.24 3.59
CA GLU A 781 16.17 -27.27 4.63
C GLU A 781 16.17 -26.65 6.02
N PHE A 782 15.43 -27.24 6.96
CA PHE A 782 15.48 -26.84 8.36
C PHE A 782 16.72 -27.42 9.03
N LEU A 783 17.58 -26.57 9.61
CA LEU A 783 18.77 -27.01 10.33
C LEU A 783 18.48 -27.18 11.82
N TRP A 784 18.06 -26.10 12.47
CA TRP A 784 17.76 -26.11 13.90
C TRP A 784 16.94 -24.89 14.31
N ALA A 785 16.32 -24.97 15.48
CA ALA A 785 15.75 -23.83 16.17
C ALA A 785 15.93 -24.00 17.67
N LEU A 786 15.82 -22.91 18.41
CA LEU A 786 15.92 -22.92 19.86
C LEU A 786 15.08 -21.81 20.45
N GLU A 787 14.71 -21.97 21.72
CA GLU A 787 14.01 -20.95 22.46
C GLU A 787 14.09 -21.15 23.96
N ASN A 788 14.32 -20.05 24.66
CA ASN A 788 14.14 -20.00 26.09
C ASN A 788 12.65 -19.79 26.40
N ASN A 789 12.02 -20.82 26.94
CA ASN A 789 10.65 -20.76 27.45
C ASN A 789 10.64 -20.05 28.81
N CYS A 790 10.71 -18.71 28.75
CA CYS A 790 10.67 -17.83 29.90
C CYS A 790 9.31 -17.18 30.11
N TYR A 791 8.23 -17.76 29.59
CA TYR A 791 6.87 -17.24 29.74
C TYR A 791 5.94 -18.29 30.35
N TYR A 792 4.93 -17.87 31.08
CA TYR A 792 3.88 -18.75 31.58
C TYR A 792 2.48 -18.16 31.32
N SER A 793 1.50 -19.05 31.10
CA SER A 793 0.08 -18.73 31.16
C SER A 793 -0.61 -19.70 32.12
N GLY A 794 -1.48 -19.20 33.00
CA GLY A 794 -2.20 -20.02 33.97
C GLY A 794 -3.20 -19.22 34.81
N GLY A 795 -3.91 -19.88 35.72
CA GLY A 795 -5.02 -19.31 36.52
C GLY A 795 -4.69 -18.10 37.42
N ASN A 796 -3.43 -17.65 37.44
CA ASN A 796 -2.96 -16.46 38.15
C ASN A 796 -2.55 -15.30 37.19
N GLY A 797 -2.81 -15.42 35.87
CA GLY A 797 -2.45 -14.43 34.85
C GLY A 797 -1.32 -14.87 33.91
N GLU A 798 -0.90 -13.94 33.04
CA GLU A 798 0.25 -14.08 32.14
C GLU A 798 1.48 -13.40 32.76
N GLY A 799 2.69 -13.94 32.52
CA GLY A 799 3.91 -13.33 33.03
C GLY A 799 5.19 -13.95 32.51
N ILE A 800 6.31 -13.38 32.97
CA ILE A 800 7.66 -13.80 32.62
C ILE A 800 8.21 -14.63 33.78
N LEU A 801 8.82 -15.77 33.46
CA LEU A 801 9.56 -16.59 34.41
C LEU A 801 10.94 -15.99 34.63
N ARG A 802 11.40 -16.00 35.89
CA ARG A 802 12.80 -15.70 36.20
C ARG A 802 13.71 -16.70 35.51
N THR A 803 14.94 -16.26 35.25
CA THR A 803 15.99 -17.05 34.59
C THR A 803 16.15 -18.45 35.20
N GLU A 804 16.08 -18.58 36.52
CA GLU A 804 16.22 -19.87 37.20
C GLU A 804 15.00 -20.80 37.09
N ASN A 805 13.87 -20.31 36.59
CA ASN A 805 12.59 -21.05 36.52
C ASN A 805 12.15 -21.35 35.07
N SER A 806 12.89 -20.88 34.07
CA SER A 806 12.58 -21.13 32.65
C SER A 806 12.98 -22.54 32.19
N THR A 807 12.48 -22.96 31.04
CA THR A 807 12.94 -24.18 30.36
C THR A 807 13.48 -23.83 28.99
N PHE A 808 14.51 -24.54 28.51
CA PHE A 808 15.10 -24.31 27.20
C PHE A 808 14.67 -25.39 26.23
N MET A 809 14.17 -25.00 25.07
CA MET A 809 13.76 -25.91 24.00
C MET A 809 14.72 -25.80 22.82
N ARG A 810 14.94 -26.94 22.17
CA ARG A 810 15.77 -27.02 20.98
C ARG A 810 15.19 -28.02 19.99
N TRP A 811 15.10 -27.60 18.74
CA TRP A 811 14.70 -28.40 17.60
C TRP A 811 15.92 -28.64 16.71
N ILE A 812 16.21 -29.89 16.37
CA ILE A 812 17.30 -30.26 15.46
C ILE A 812 16.74 -30.98 14.24
N GLY A 813 17.10 -30.53 13.05
CA GLY A 813 16.77 -31.16 11.77
C GLY A 813 17.54 -32.46 11.50
N GLY A 814 17.02 -33.25 10.57
CA GLY A 814 17.46 -34.63 10.34
C GLY A 814 16.62 -35.32 9.24
N THR A 815 16.83 -36.63 9.07
CA THR A 815 16.34 -37.39 7.89
C THR A 815 15.29 -38.46 8.20
N GLY A 816 14.86 -38.58 9.46
CA GLY A 816 13.96 -39.63 9.97
C GLY A 816 12.49 -39.54 9.53
N THR A 817 11.63 -40.34 10.19
CA THR A 817 10.15 -40.31 10.04
C THR A 817 9.56 -39.00 10.54
N ALA A 818 10.02 -38.55 11.71
CA ALA A 818 10.08 -37.13 12.03
C ALA A 818 11.44 -36.64 11.54
N SER A 819 11.46 -35.56 10.77
CA SER A 819 12.72 -35.00 10.31
C SER A 819 13.38 -34.15 11.41
N SER A 820 12.63 -33.70 12.41
CA SER A 820 13.15 -32.88 13.51
C SER A 820 12.84 -33.45 14.89
N THR A 821 13.72 -33.17 15.85
CA THR A 821 13.62 -33.65 17.25
C THR A 821 13.59 -32.47 18.22
N LEU A 822 12.63 -32.48 19.16
CA LEU A 822 12.53 -31.48 20.24
C LEU A 822 13.13 -32.05 21.53
N SER A 823 14.07 -31.32 22.12
CA SER A 823 14.60 -31.58 23.47
C SER A 823 14.31 -30.41 24.40
N SER A 824 14.02 -30.71 25.67
CA SER A 824 13.92 -29.71 26.74
C SER A 824 15.02 -29.89 27.77
N VAL A 825 15.60 -28.78 28.23
CA VAL A 825 16.64 -28.71 29.26
C VAL A 825 16.24 -27.64 30.27
N ASP A 826 16.60 -27.82 31.54
CA ASP A 826 16.45 -26.75 32.54
C ASP A 826 17.31 -25.54 32.12
N SER A 827 16.73 -24.34 32.17
CA SER A 827 17.44 -23.11 31.79
C SER A 827 18.60 -22.75 32.72
N SER A 828 18.63 -23.31 33.94
CA SER A 828 19.76 -23.18 34.87
C SER A 828 20.98 -24.02 34.47
N SER A 829 20.87 -24.89 33.46
CA SER A 829 22.00 -25.67 32.94
C SER A 829 23.02 -24.76 32.26
N SER A 830 24.31 -24.94 32.58
CA SER A 830 25.39 -24.22 31.91
C SER A 830 25.59 -24.59 30.43
N SER A 831 24.82 -25.55 29.91
CA SER A 831 24.85 -26.01 28.51
C SER A 831 23.87 -25.29 27.58
N VAL A 832 23.04 -24.38 28.11
CA VAL A 832 22.03 -23.64 27.34
C VAL A 832 22.12 -22.14 27.65
N PRO A 833 21.74 -21.27 26.71
CA PRO A 833 21.73 -19.82 26.95
C PRO A 833 20.53 -19.44 27.84
N GLY A 834 20.64 -19.70 29.14
CA GLY A 834 19.55 -19.50 30.11
C GLY A 834 19.12 -18.04 30.24
N LYS A 835 20.03 -17.08 29.95
CA LYS A 835 19.72 -15.65 29.98
C LYS A 835 19.11 -15.14 28.67
N LEU A 836 18.89 -15.98 27.64
CA LEU A 836 18.25 -15.55 26.40
C LEU A 836 16.84 -14.98 26.66
N ARG A 837 16.55 -13.82 26.07
CA ARG A 837 15.26 -13.11 26.09
C ARG A 837 14.88 -12.68 24.67
N LEU A 838 13.98 -11.70 24.50
CA LEU A 838 13.49 -11.26 23.19
C LEU A 838 14.65 -11.02 22.23
N THR A 839 14.70 -11.74 21.11
CA THR A 839 15.85 -11.75 20.20
C THR A 839 15.84 -10.57 19.23
N VAL A 840 15.95 -9.37 19.79
CA VAL A 840 15.98 -8.08 19.06
C VAL A 840 17.39 -7.67 18.61
N SER A 841 18.44 -8.23 19.22
CA SER A 841 19.83 -8.00 18.78
C SER A 841 20.11 -8.81 17.52
N THR A 842 20.50 -8.13 16.43
CA THR A 842 20.94 -8.80 15.19
C THR A 842 22.17 -9.67 15.43
N PRO A 843 22.14 -10.97 15.08
CA PRO A 843 23.31 -11.83 15.21
C PRO A 843 24.39 -11.54 14.17
N PHE A 844 25.65 -11.63 14.60
CA PHE A 844 26.79 -11.68 13.70
C PHE A 844 27.20 -13.14 13.48
N ILE A 845 27.24 -13.60 12.24
CA ILE A 845 27.76 -14.92 11.88
C ILE A 845 29.22 -14.77 11.52
N GLY A 846 30.09 -15.55 12.15
CA GLY A 846 31.53 -15.53 11.89
C GLY A 846 32.22 -16.77 12.38
N THR A 847 33.54 -16.70 12.50
CA THR A 847 34.39 -17.82 12.92
C THR A 847 35.16 -17.50 14.19
N VAL A 848 35.31 -18.51 15.04
CA VAL A 848 36.20 -18.52 16.20
C VAL A 848 37.15 -19.71 16.08
N ASP A 849 38.35 -19.57 16.62
CA ASP A 849 39.32 -20.65 16.67
C ASP A 849 39.35 -21.19 18.11
N LEU A 850 39.19 -22.50 18.28
CA LEU A 850 39.14 -23.17 19.58
C LEU A 850 40.17 -24.29 19.68
N GLU A 851 40.74 -24.49 20.86
CA GLU A 851 41.58 -25.68 21.10
C GLU A 851 40.75 -26.96 21.13
N SER A 852 41.25 -27.98 20.45
CA SER A 852 40.71 -29.34 20.42
C SER A 852 41.83 -30.37 20.62
N LEU A 853 41.48 -31.62 20.91
CA LEU A 853 42.44 -32.72 21.04
C LEU A 853 43.28 -32.95 19.76
N SER A 854 42.78 -32.52 18.61
CA SER A 854 43.44 -32.60 17.30
C SER A 854 44.20 -31.33 16.88
N GLY A 855 44.28 -30.31 17.73
CA GLY A 855 44.85 -29.00 17.42
C GLY A 855 43.80 -27.89 17.43
N ILE A 856 44.02 -26.80 16.70
CA ILE A 856 43.08 -25.68 16.63
C ILE A 856 41.96 -26.02 15.63
N ASP A 857 40.71 -25.93 16.08
CA ASP A 857 39.51 -26.10 15.27
C ASP A 857 38.87 -24.73 15.00
N THR A 858 38.58 -24.42 13.74
CA THR A 858 37.83 -23.22 13.37
C THR A 858 36.34 -23.57 13.35
N LYS A 859 35.55 -22.92 14.19
CA LYS A 859 34.10 -23.08 14.24
C LYS A 859 33.36 -21.87 13.70
N TRP A 860 32.28 -22.11 12.96
CA TRP A 860 31.31 -21.08 12.60
C TRP A 860 30.33 -20.87 13.75
N VAL A 861 30.15 -19.62 14.18
CA VAL A 861 29.33 -19.25 15.33
C VAL A 861 28.45 -18.04 15.05
N ALA A 862 27.31 -17.97 15.73
CA ALA A 862 26.53 -16.74 15.88
C ALA A 862 26.88 -16.05 17.19
N LEU A 863 27.17 -14.75 17.13
CA LEU A 863 27.48 -13.87 18.26
C LEU A 863 26.41 -12.77 18.38
N PHE A 864 25.74 -12.66 19.53
CA PHE A 864 24.65 -11.67 19.73
C PHE A 864 24.40 -11.36 21.21
N GLY A 865 23.68 -10.26 21.48
CA GLY A 865 23.25 -9.88 22.82
C GLY A 865 22.12 -10.75 23.37
N GLY A 866 22.02 -10.88 24.69
CA GLY A 866 21.03 -11.72 25.37
C GLY A 866 19.57 -11.27 25.17
N GLY A 867 19.33 -10.06 24.68
CA GLY A 867 18.00 -9.57 24.31
C GLY A 867 17.26 -8.81 25.40
N ALA A 868 16.02 -8.39 25.10
CA ALA A 868 15.21 -7.57 25.99
C ALA A 868 14.34 -8.41 26.92
N LYS A 869 14.35 -8.14 28.23
CA LYS A 869 13.56 -8.89 29.24
C LYS A 869 12.05 -8.77 29.07
N ASN A 870 11.56 -7.71 28.41
CA ASN A 870 10.16 -7.26 28.37
C ASN A 870 9.61 -6.82 29.75
N SER A 871 8.78 -5.79 29.77
CA SER A 871 8.18 -5.18 30.98
C SER A 871 6.85 -5.90 31.33
N PRO A 872 6.41 -6.00 32.61
CA PRO A 872 6.95 -5.39 33.83
C PRO A 872 8.10 -6.19 34.47
N LEU A 873 9.09 -5.42 34.93
CA LEU A 873 10.37 -5.85 35.50
C LEU A 873 10.23 -6.98 36.54
N LEU A 874 10.84 -8.13 36.27
CA LEU A 874 11.28 -9.02 37.34
C LEU A 874 12.51 -8.37 37.99
N GLU A 875 12.32 -7.77 39.17
CA GLU A 875 13.44 -7.21 39.94
C GLU A 875 14.54 -8.27 40.14
N ASN A 876 15.79 -7.87 39.89
CA ASN A 876 16.96 -8.74 40.03
C ASN A 876 16.95 -9.99 39.14
N ASP A 877 16.23 -9.99 38.01
CA ASP A 877 16.38 -11.04 36.99
C ASP A 877 17.61 -10.80 36.11
N GLU A 878 18.27 -11.90 35.73
CA GLU A 878 19.52 -11.93 34.98
C GLU A 878 19.34 -12.14 33.47
N GLY A 879 18.10 -12.27 32.98
CA GLY A 879 17.82 -12.39 31.55
C GLY A 879 18.39 -11.22 30.74
N GLY A 880 18.71 -11.38 29.47
CA GLY A 880 19.24 -10.31 28.63
C GLY A 880 20.66 -9.84 28.96
N LYS A 881 21.16 -10.07 30.18
CA LYS A 881 22.48 -9.63 30.68
C LYS A 881 23.59 -10.59 30.28
N SER A 882 23.71 -10.87 28.99
CA SER A 882 24.77 -11.72 28.44
C SER A 882 25.08 -11.39 26.99
N VAL A 883 26.23 -11.87 26.52
CA VAL A 883 26.55 -12.06 25.11
C VAL A 883 26.64 -13.56 24.85
N ILE A 884 25.92 -14.03 23.83
CA ILE A 884 25.75 -15.45 23.55
C ILE A 884 26.54 -15.81 22.29
N VAL A 885 27.29 -16.92 22.38
CA VAL A 885 28.02 -17.55 21.26
C VAL A 885 27.42 -18.93 21.01
N LEU A 886 26.79 -19.13 19.86
CA LEU A 886 26.19 -20.41 19.46
C LEU A 886 26.95 -21.04 18.29
N ASP A 887 27.10 -22.36 18.30
CA ASP A 887 27.64 -23.12 17.17
C ASP A 887 26.59 -23.14 16.03
N MET A 888 26.97 -22.66 14.84
CA MET A 888 26.03 -22.59 13.71
C MET A 888 25.61 -23.96 13.18
N LYS A 889 26.35 -25.02 13.50
CA LYS A 889 26.03 -26.37 13.04
C LYS A 889 24.69 -26.86 13.60
N ASP A 890 24.42 -26.58 14.87
CA ASP A 890 23.29 -27.16 15.58
C ASP A 890 22.64 -26.22 16.61
N GLY A 891 23.14 -25.00 16.77
CA GLY A 891 22.66 -24.03 17.75
C GLY A 891 23.05 -24.37 19.20
N SER A 892 24.04 -25.23 19.42
CA SER A 892 24.56 -25.52 20.77
C SER A 892 25.33 -24.32 21.35
N LEU A 893 25.26 -24.15 22.67
CA LEU A 893 25.98 -23.07 23.34
C LEU A 893 27.49 -23.33 23.34
N VAL A 894 28.26 -22.42 22.76
CA VAL A 894 29.73 -22.39 22.89
C VAL A 894 30.13 -21.65 24.16
N LYS A 895 29.53 -20.47 24.37
CA LYS A 895 29.78 -19.63 25.54
C LYS A 895 28.64 -18.64 25.78
N GLU A 896 28.26 -18.47 27.04
CA GLU A 896 27.49 -17.32 27.50
C GLU A 896 28.41 -16.41 28.32
N ILE A 897 28.74 -15.24 27.78
CA ILE A 897 29.68 -14.27 28.37
C ILE A 897 28.88 -13.26 29.18
N VAL A 898 29.30 -13.02 30.43
CA VAL A 898 28.61 -12.14 31.37
C VAL A 898 29.59 -11.17 32.03
N HIS A 899 29.08 -10.06 32.56
CA HIS A 899 29.83 -9.12 33.37
C HIS A 899 28.90 -8.53 34.45
N ASN A 900 29.43 -8.25 35.65
CA ASN A 900 28.59 -7.84 36.79
C ASN A 900 27.83 -6.53 36.55
N ASP A 901 28.45 -5.60 35.83
CA ASP A 901 27.83 -4.30 35.48
C ASP A 901 27.02 -4.33 34.18
N LEU A 902 26.88 -5.50 33.53
CA LEU A 902 26.21 -5.61 32.24
C LEU A 902 24.69 -5.52 32.39
N GLY A 903 24.09 -4.57 31.70
CA GLY A 903 22.65 -4.48 31.48
C GLY A 903 22.14 -5.46 30.41
N SER A 904 20.86 -5.35 30.05
CA SER A 904 20.28 -6.10 28.93
C SER A 904 20.92 -5.66 27.62
N VAL A 905 21.44 -6.60 26.82
CA VAL A 905 22.10 -6.30 25.54
C VAL A 905 21.11 -6.47 24.40
N VAL A 906 20.58 -5.35 23.90
CA VAL A 906 19.57 -5.30 22.82
C VAL A 906 20.12 -4.80 21.50
N ALA A 907 21.11 -3.91 21.54
CA ALA A 907 21.77 -3.38 20.36
C ALA A 907 22.60 -4.48 19.66
N PRO A 908 22.63 -4.50 18.31
CA PRO A 908 23.57 -5.36 17.60
C PRO A 908 25.02 -5.05 17.97
N LEU A 909 25.87 -6.08 17.90
CA LEU A 909 27.28 -6.00 18.26
C LEU A 909 28.12 -5.49 17.09
N ALA A 910 29.06 -4.58 17.36
CA ALA A 910 30.00 -4.10 16.35
C ALA A 910 31.28 -4.95 16.34
N VAL A 911 31.40 -5.90 15.42
CA VAL A 911 32.52 -6.86 15.35
C VAL A 911 33.66 -6.35 14.49
N GLU A 912 34.85 -6.18 15.10
CA GLU A 912 36.03 -5.61 14.44
C GLU A 912 36.51 -6.46 13.25
N ALA A 913 36.80 -5.80 12.14
CA ALA A 913 37.32 -6.42 10.93
C ALA A 913 38.78 -6.81 11.13
N GLY A 914 39.10 -8.07 10.87
CA GLY A 914 40.44 -8.63 11.02
C GLY A 914 41.11 -8.94 9.68
N PRO A 915 42.42 -9.26 9.68
CA PRO A 915 43.16 -9.67 8.48
C PRO A 915 42.66 -11.01 7.91
N ARG A 916 42.08 -11.86 8.75
CA ARG A 916 41.36 -13.06 8.31
C ARG A 916 39.87 -12.72 8.23
N PRO A 917 39.25 -12.82 7.04
CA PRO A 917 37.82 -12.59 6.89
C PRO A 917 36.98 -13.43 7.85
N MET A 918 35.90 -12.86 8.38
CA MET A 918 34.94 -13.50 9.28
C MET A 918 35.50 -13.99 10.62
N ARG A 919 36.79 -13.85 10.94
CA ARG A 919 37.31 -14.24 12.26
C ARG A 919 36.93 -13.20 13.31
N ILE A 920 36.16 -13.62 14.31
CA ILE A 920 35.77 -12.81 15.45
C ILE A 920 36.95 -12.78 16.43
N ARG A 921 37.40 -11.56 16.78
CA ARG A 921 38.44 -11.35 17.79
C ARG A 921 38.01 -10.33 18.82
N LYS A 922 37.56 -9.17 18.35
CA LYS A 922 37.09 -8.10 19.20
C LYS A 922 35.75 -7.59 18.72
N TYR A 923 34.93 -7.13 19.66
CA TYR A 923 33.66 -6.49 19.35
C TYR A 923 33.31 -5.45 20.41
N TYR A 924 32.39 -4.55 20.05
CA TYR A 924 31.85 -3.54 20.96
C TYR A 924 30.34 -3.69 21.09
N LEU A 925 29.82 -3.37 22.27
CA LEU A 925 28.40 -3.44 22.57
C LEU A 925 27.99 -2.34 23.54
N GLY A 926 26.72 -1.93 23.45
CA GLY A 926 26.05 -1.07 24.41
C GLY A 926 24.92 -1.83 25.08
N ASP A 927 24.56 -1.44 26.31
CA ASP A 927 23.47 -2.05 27.06
C ASP A 927 22.35 -1.05 27.40
N ASP A 928 21.29 -1.55 28.06
CA ASP A 928 20.13 -0.77 28.48
C ASP A 928 20.38 0.21 29.63
N VAL A 929 21.56 0.17 30.26
CA VAL A 929 21.98 1.13 31.29
C VAL A 929 22.98 2.17 30.76
N GLY A 930 23.32 2.10 29.47
CA GLY A 930 24.19 3.06 28.79
C GLY A 930 25.68 2.82 28.94
N ALA A 931 26.08 1.66 29.45
CA ALA A 931 27.47 1.24 29.48
C ALA A 931 27.90 0.67 28.11
N ILE A 932 29.18 0.83 27.79
CA ILE A 932 29.80 0.22 26.61
C ILE A 932 30.86 -0.76 27.07
N PHE A 933 30.88 -1.92 26.43
CA PHE A 933 31.88 -2.97 26.66
C PHE A 933 32.65 -3.28 25.38
N GLU A 934 33.93 -3.63 25.55
CA GLU A 934 34.77 -4.28 24.56
C GLU A 934 34.85 -5.77 24.91
N GLY A 935 34.47 -6.66 24.00
CA GLY A 935 34.62 -8.10 24.17
C GLY A 935 35.84 -8.63 23.42
N ASP A 936 36.51 -9.65 23.99
CA ASP A 936 37.69 -10.29 23.42
C ASP A 936 37.52 -11.82 23.33
N LEU A 937 37.51 -12.32 22.10
CA LEU A 937 37.40 -13.74 21.69
C LEU A 937 38.70 -14.23 21.02
N SER A 938 39.82 -13.53 21.24
CA SER A 938 41.08 -13.84 20.55
C SER A 938 41.79 -15.08 21.07
N SER A 939 41.53 -15.47 22.33
CA SER A 939 42.05 -16.70 22.94
C SER A 939 41.44 -17.94 22.28
N TYR A 940 42.24 -18.99 22.14
CA TYR A 940 41.78 -20.30 21.69
C TYR A 940 41.06 -21.09 22.81
N ASP A 941 41.16 -20.62 24.05
CA ASP A 941 40.39 -21.12 25.20
C ASP A 941 39.17 -20.21 25.44
N SER A 942 37.96 -20.75 25.26
CA SER A 942 36.71 -20.02 25.44
C SER A 942 36.41 -19.65 26.90
N THR A 943 37.18 -20.16 27.86
CA THR A 943 37.09 -19.75 29.27
C THR A 943 37.69 -18.37 29.52
N GLU A 944 38.67 -17.96 28.70
CA GLU A 944 39.34 -16.66 28.78
C GLU A 944 38.57 -15.53 28.07
N TRP A 945 37.54 -15.86 27.29
CA TRP A 945 36.68 -14.88 26.63
C TRP A 945 35.93 -14.03 27.65
N ASN A 946 36.06 -12.71 27.54
CA ASN A 946 35.57 -11.77 28.55
C ASN A 946 35.09 -10.44 27.95
N LEU A 947 34.51 -9.61 28.83
CA LEU A 947 34.09 -8.24 28.55
C LEU A 947 34.88 -7.27 29.43
N ALA A 948 35.37 -6.19 28.82
CA ALA A 948 35.97 -5.06 29.51
C ALA A 948 35.07 -3.83 29.34
N LYS A 949 34.68 -3.19 30.46
CA LYS A 949 33.88 -1.96 30.43
C LYS A 949 34.74 -0.78 29.95
N VAL A 950 34.31 -0.09 28.90
CA VAL A 950 35.04 1.03 28.28
C VAL A 950 34.36 2.39 28.45
N PHE A 951 33.06 2.41 28.71
CA PHE A 951 32.33 3.64 29.05
C PHE A 951 31.20 3.35 30.05
N THR A 952 30.91 4.31 30.92
CA THR A 952 29.71 4.32 31.76
C THR A 952 29.26 5.77 32.03
N PRO A 953 27.96 6.08 32.09
CA PRO A 953 27.51 7.42 32.45
C PRO A 953 28.05 7.90 33.82
N GLY A 954 28.11 7.00 34.82
CA GLY A 954 28.72 7.22 36.13
C GLY A 954 27.94 8.10 37.12
N ASP A 955 28.54 8.35 38.29
CA ASP A 955 28.02 9.24 39.35
C ASP A 955 28.08 10.71 38.87
N GLY A 956 27.01 11.17 38.23
CA GLY A 956 26.97 12.49 37.57
C GLY A 956 25.95 12.57 36.44
N ALA A 957 25.44 11.43 35.98
CA ALA A 957 24.19 11.34 35.24
C ALA A 957 23.04 11.93 36.08
N ALA A 958 22.19 12.75 35.47
CA ALA A 958 20.94 13.14 36.12
C ALA A 958 20.04 11.90 36.26
N VAL A 959 19.30 11.82 37.37
CA VAL A 959 18.44 10.66 37.67
C VAL A 959 17.39 10.43 36.57
N ASP A 960 16.98 11.52 35.91
CA ASP A 960 15.96 11.50 34.86
C ASP A 960 16.54 11.42 33.43
N ASP A 961 17.86 11.25 33.25
CA ASP A 961 18.44 11.09 31.92
C ASP A 961 18.27 9.65 31.40
N LEU A 962 18.02 9.50 30.09
CA LEU A 962 17.82 8.20 29.46
C LEU A 962 19.04 7.79 28.64
N PHE A 963 19.79 6.81 29.16
CA PHE A 963 21.04 6.33 28.56
C PHE A 963 20.94 4.96 27.86
N THR A 964 19.74 4.35 27.78
CA THR A 964 19.53 3.09 27.02
C THR A 964 20.14 3.21 25.62
N ILE A 965 20.92 2.21 25.18
CA ILE A 965 21.53 2.17 23.84
C ILE A 965 20.71 1.21 22.96
N PRO A 966 19.85 1.71 22.05
CA PRO A 966 18.95 0.85 21.28
C PRO A 966 19.56 0.30 19.99
N TYR A 967 20.61 0.95 19.46
CA TYR A 967 21.21 0.61 18.16
C TYR A 967 22.69 0.28 18.27
N ALA A 968 23.20 -0.40 17.24
CA ALA A 968 24.59 -0.79 17.14
C ALA A 968 25.53 0.42 17.24
N LEU A 969 26.70 0.21 17.84
CA LEU A 969 27.76 1.21 17.83
C LEU A 969 28.39 1.29 16.44
N GLU A 970 28.65 2.51 16.01
CA GLU A 970 29.48 2.77 14.83
C GLU A 970 30.95 2.82 15.27
N VAL A 971 31.83 2.06 14.59
CA VAL A 971 33.25 1.98 14.91
C VAL A 971 34.09 2.38 13.70
N GLY A 972 34.87 3.44 13.85
CA GLY A 972 35.65 3.99 12.74
C GLY A 972 37.09 4.29 13.10
N MET A 973 37.97 4.23 12.11
CA MET A 973 39.30 4.83 12.21
C MET A 973 39.24 6.28 11.70
N ILE A 974 39.61 7.24 12.53
CA ILE A 974 39.74 8.65 12.15
C ILE A 974 41.12 9.13 12.58
N LYS A 975 41.90 9.65 11.62
CA LYS A 975 43.28 10.09 11.86
C LYS A 975 44.12 9.00 12.56
N ASN A 976 43.94 7.75 12.11
CA ASN A 976 44.58 6.54 12.66
C ASN A 976 44.29 6.27 14.15
N ARG A 977 43.16 6.76 14.67
CA ARG A 977 42.65 6.45 16.00
C ARG A 977 41.28 5.80 15.89
N LYS A 978 40.99 4.86 16.79
CA LYS A 978 39.69 4.19 16.87
C LYS A 978 38.69 5.09 17.59
N TRP A 979 37.53 5.27 16.99
CA TRP A 979 36.41 6.02 17.53
C TRP A 979 35.16 5.16 17.61
N LEU A 980 34.35 5.40 18.64
CA LEU A 980 33.03 4.81 18.85
C LEU A 980 31.97 5.91 18.79
N PHE A 981 30.85 5.66 18.11
CA PHE A 981 29.70 6.56 18.07
C PHE A 981 28.43 5.80 18.39
N TRP A 982 27.57 6.41 19.20
CA TRP A 982 26.30 5.81 19.60
C TRP A 982 25.28 6.88 20.00
N GLY A 983 24.01 6.47 20.00
CA GLY A 983 22.87 7.27 20.44
C GLY A 983 22.17 6.63 21.63
N THR A 984 21.41 7.42 22.38
CA THR A 984 20.57 6.92 23.48
C THR A 984 19.08 7.15 23.25
N GLY A 985 18.26 6.31 23.89
CA GLY A 985 16.80 6.33 23.83
C GLY A 985 16.20 4.93 23.94
N ASP A 986 14.88 4.86 24.02
CA ASP A 986 14.11 3.61 23.91
C ASP A 986 12.96 3.80 22.89
N PRO A 987 13.28 3.94 21.59
CA PRO A 987 12.29 4.23 20.53
C PRO A 987 11.20 3.17 20.38
N ASP A 988 11.47 2.01 20.97
CA ASP A 988 10.70 0.79 20.84
C ASP A 988 10.00 0.39 22.14
N PHE A 989 10.19 1.18 23.21
CA PHE A 989 9.64 0.95 24.54
C PHE A 989 9.91 -0.47 25.07
N LEU A 990 11.07 -1.04 24.74
CA LEU A 990 11.46 -2.39 25.15
C LEU A 990 11.60 -2.51 26.68
N PHE A 991 11.82 -1.37 27.34
CA PHE A 991 11.99 -1.26 28.79
C PHE A 991 10.89 -0.42 29.45
N GLY A 992 9.75 -0.24 28.76
CA GLY A 992 8.62 0.60 29.20
C GLY A 992 8.78 2.07 28.84
N GLU A 993 7.72 2.86 29.06
CA GLU A 993 7.78 4.31 28.88
C GLU A 993 8.74 4.93 29.90
N LYS A 994 9.84 5.49 29.41
CA LYS A 994 10.82 6.23 30.19
C LYS A 994 10.95 7.61 29.58
N GLU A 995 10.69 8.64 30.38
CA GLU A 995 10.95 10.02 30.00
C GLU A 995 12.36 10.40 30.46
N GLY A 996 13.07 11.14 29.62
CA GLY A 996 14.39 11.61 29.97
C GLY A 996 15.14 12.26 28.84
N LYS A 997 16.22 12.97 29.18
CA LYS A 997 17.09 13.57 28.17
C LYS A 997 17.98 12.51 27.54
N CYS A 998 18.00 12.48 26.21
CA CYS A 998 18.85 11.59 25.42
C CYS A 998 20.05 12.33 24.83
N TYR A 999 21.02 11.55 24.34
CA TYR A 999 22.30 12.05 23.87
C TYR A 999 22.81 11.24 22.67
N VAL A 1000 23.66 11.88 21.86
CA VAL A 1000 24.53 11.21 20.89
C VAL A 1000 25.97 11.43 21.28
N PHE A 1001 26.82 10.43 21.13
CA PHE A 1001 28.20 10.47 21.61
C PHE A 1001 29.20 10.15 20.51
N ALA A 1002 30.39 10.73 20.67
CA ALA A 1002 31.60 10.33 19.98
C ALA A 1002 32.70 10.14 21.02
N MET A 1003 33.38 9.00 21.00
CA MET A 1003 34.48 8.70 21.92
C MET A 1003 35.71 8.20 21.17
N ASN A 1004 36.86 8.80 21.46
CA ASN A 1004 38.15 8.32 20.99
C ASN A 1004 38.64 7.15 21.85
N ARG A 1005 38.28 5.93 21.45
CA ARG A 1005 38.67 4.70 22.15
C ARG A 1005 40.18 4.53 22.25
N SER A 1006 40.96 4.99 21.27
CA SER A 1006 42.43 4.88 21.31
C SER A 1006 43.08 5.74 22.41
N LEU A 1007 42.40 6.76 22.93
CA LEU A 1007 42.88 7.57 24.06
C LEU A 1007 42.33 7.07 25.40
N ALA A 1008 41.31 6.22 25.39
CA ALA A 1008 40.83 5.56 26.59
C ALA A 1008 41.88 4.52 27.05
N GLY A 1009 42.41 4.72 28.25
CA GLY A 1009 43.27 3.73 28.92
C GLY A 1009 42.45 2.53 29.42
N ASP A 1010 42.93 1.88 30.49
CA ASP A 1010 42.27 0.69 31.04
C ASP A 1010 41.01 1.01 31.86
N SER A 1011 40.84 2.27 32.27
CA SER A 1011 39.64 2.73 32.99
C SER A 1011 38.57 3.21 32.03
N ALA A 1012 37.31 2.83 32.30
CA ALA A 1012 36.16 3.29 31.53
C ALA A 1012 36.04 4.82 31.55
N PHE A 1013 35.79 5.42 30.38
CA PHE A 1013 35.42 6.83 30.30
C PHE A 1013 34.06 7.08 30.94
N THR A 1014 33.85 8.31 31.40
CA THR A 1014 32.57 8.79 31.92
C THR A 1014 32.10 10.03 31.18
N LEU A 1015 30.91 10.54 31.54
CA LEU A 1015 30.41 11.81 31.00
C LEU A 1015 31.41 12.97 31.18
N ALA A 1016 32.24 12.96 32.23
CA ALA A 1016 33.24 14.00 32.43
C ALA A 1016 34.33 14.01 31.32
N ASN A 1017 34.60 12.86 30.70
CA ASN A 1017 35.58 12.75 29.63
C ASN A 1017 35.04 13.22 28.27
N LEU A 1018 33.71 13.24 28.10
CA LEU A 1018 33.00 13.56 26.87
C LEU A 1018 32.16 14.84 27.06
N PRO A 1019 32.77 16.04 27.00
CA PRO A 1019 32.07 17.30 27.25
C PRO A 1019 30.91 17.51 26.25
N PRO A 1020 29.83 18.20 26.66
CA PRO A 1020 28.73 18.51 25.76
C PRO A 1020 29.17 19.47 24.67
N LEU A 1021 28.65 19.30 23.45
CA LEU A 1021 28.73 20.32 22.41
C LEU A 1021 27.88 21.52 22.84
N GLU A 1022 28.49 22.70 22.74
CA GLU A 1022 27.82 23.98 23.01
C GLU A 1022 27.14 24.52 21.73
N ASN A 1023 26.14 25.40 21.88
CA ASN A 1023 25.36 26.05 20.82
C ASN A 1023 24.96 25.16 19.63
N ILE A 1024 24.11 24.15 19.90
CA ILE A 1024 23.63 23.18 18.90
C ILE A 1024 22.90 23.85 17.72
N SER A 1025 22.26 25.01 17.95
CA SER A 1025 21.57 25.81 16.94
C SER A 1025 22.48 26.82 16.22
N GLY A 1026 23.78 26.85 16.52
CA GLY A 1026 24.74 27.80 15.96
C GLY A 1026 25.19 27.38 14.56
N ASP A 1027 24.95 28.26 13.59
CA ASP A 1027 25.34 28.08 12.18
C ASP A 1027 26.83 28.42 11.93
N GLN A 1028 27.58 28.85 12.95
CA GLN A 1028 28.96 29.32 12.82
C GLN A 1028 29.99 28.23 13.19
N TYR A 1029 31.14 28.24 12.51
CA TYR A 1029 32.20 27.23 12.66
C TYR A 1029 32.72 27.07 14.10
N ASN A 1030 32.96 28.17 14.81
CA ASN A 1030 33.54 28.16 16.16
C ASN A 1030 32.53 27.83 17.26
N ASP A 1031 31.23 27.89 16.96
CA ASP A 1031 30.20 27.91 18.01
C ASP A 1031 29.79 26.51 18.47
N SER A 1032 30.27 25.43 17.84
CA SER A 1032 29.67 24.10 18.05
C SER A 1032 30.58 22.88 17.86
N VAL A 1033 31.90 23.03 18.05
CA VAL A 1033 32.88 21.94 17.91
C VAL A 1033 33.44 21.45 19.25
N ALA A 1034 33.88 20.20 19.28
CA ALA A 1034 34.46 19.56 20.44
C ALA A 1034 35.73 20.27 20.92
N VAL A 1035 35.76 20.59 22.21
CA VAL A 1035 36.92 21.20 22.90
C VAL A 1035 37.90 20.17 23.46
N SER A 1036 37.53 18.88 23.45
CA SER A 1036 38.30 17.77 23.98
C SER A 1036 38.71 16.81 22.87
N THR A 1037 39.95 16.31 22.94
CA THR A 1037 40.43 15.26 22.04
C THR A 1037 39.88 13.86 22.38
N ASN A 1038 39.31 13.70 23.58
CA ASN A 1038 38.71 12.43 24.02
C ASN A 1038 37.38 12.15 23.32
N GLY A 1039 36.70 13.19 22.82
CA GLY A 1039 35.41 13.09 22.17
C GLY A 1039 34.42 14.14 22.70
N TRP A 1040 33.14 13.92 22.43
CA TRP A 1040 32.07 14.87 22.69
C TRP A 1040 30.72 14.16 22.90
N ARG A 1041 29.76 14.86 23.50
CA ARG A 1041 28.35 14.45 23.54
C ARG A 1041 27.43 15.55 23.02
N LEU A 1042 26.40 15.19 22.27
CA LEU A 1042 25.35 16.07 21.79
C LEU A 1042 24.10 15.84 22.66
N PRO A 1043 23.71 16.78 23.53
CA PRO A 1043 22.42 16.69 24.21
C PRO A 1043 21.27 16.88 23.21
N LEU A 1044 20.31 15.96 23.19
CA LEU A 1044 19.10 16.08 22.38
C LEU A 1044 18.06 16.95 23.10
N GLY A 1045 17.06 17.42 22.34
CA GLY A 1045 15.90 18.13 22.86
C GLY A 1045 15.06 17.28 23.81
N THR A 1046 14.18 17.93 24.57
CA THR A 1046 13.25 17.23 25.47
C THR A 1046 12.33 16.32 24.66
N GLY A 1047 12.27 15.02 25.00
CA GLY A 1047 11.48 14.02 24.27
C GLY A 1047 12.05 13.62 22.91
N GLU A 1048 13.21 14.16 22.51
CA GLU A 1048 13.92 13.76 21.30
C GLU A 1048 14.77 12.52 21.58
N ILE A 1049 14.56 11.47 20.79
CA ILE A 1049 15.25 10.18 20.91
C ILE A 1049 15.93 9.81 19.59
N VAL A 1050 16.99 9.03 19.63
CA VAL A 1050 17.62 8.51 18.41
C VAL A 1050 16.69 7.49 17.74
N SER A 1051 16.49 7.61 16.42
CA SER A 1051 15.60 6.73 15.64
C SER A 1051 16.34 5.85 14.63
N THR A 1052 17.67 6.02 14.50
CA THR A 1052 18.53 5.24 13.59
C THR A 1052 19.93 5.08 14.18
N PRO A 1053 20.67 4.00 13.84
CA PRO A 1053 22.09 3.90 14.16
C PRO A 1053 22.89 5.03 13.48
N PRO A 1054 23.97 5.53 14.10
CA PRO A 1054 24.95 6.36 13.40
C PRO A 1054 25.62 5.61 12.26
N VAL A 1055 25.84 6.29 11.14
CA VAL A 1055 26.56 5.75 9.97
C VAL A 1055 27.75 6.65 9.65
N LEU A 1056 28.97 6.16 9.82
CA LEU A 1056 30.20 6.84 9.40
C LEU A 1056 30.42 6.75 7.87
N PHE A 1057 30.63 7.89 7.22
CA PHE A 1057 31.03 7.97 5.81
C PHE A 1057 31.97 9.16 5.62
N ARG A 1058 33.18 8.91 5.07
CA ARG A 1058 34.21 9.93 4.81
C ARG A 1058 34.52 10.87 5.99
N GLY A 1059 34.53 10.33 7.22
CA GLY A 1059 34.82 11.12 8.44
C GLY A 1059 33.63 11.91 8.99
N TYR A 1060 32.43 11.74 8.43
CA TYR A 1060 31.17 12.30 8.92
C TYR A 1060 30.23 11.20 9.40
N ILE A 1061 29.47 11.45 10.46
CA ILE A 1061 28.38 10.58 10.90
C ILE A 1061 27.04 11.11 10.39
N PHE A 1062 26.20 10.18 9.97
CA PHE A 1062 24.82 10.40 9.53
C PHE A 1062 23.91 9.67 10.51
N PHE A 1063 22.91 10.35 11.05
CA PHE A 1063 21.91 9.74 11.92
C PHE A 1063 20.64 10.58 11.94
N ALA A 1064 19.55 9.99 12.40
CA ALA A 1064 18.29 10.66 12.64
C ALA A 1064 17.80 10.47 14.06
N THR A 1065 17.05 11.46 14.53
CA THR A 1065 16.31 11.43 15.77
C THR A 1065 14.83 11.68 15.48
N TYR A 1066 13.99 11.36 16.45
CA TYR A 1066 12.56 11.56 16.40
C TYR A 1066 12.07 12.21 17.68
N THR A 1067 11.16 13.17 17.54
CA THR A 1067 10.41 13.75 18.66
C THR A 1067 8.94 13.51 18.39
N ALA A 1068 8.30 12.66 19.20
CA ALA A 1068 6.86 12.45 19.13
C ALA A 1068 6.12 13.74 19.47
N ASN A 1069 4.95 13.98 18.84
CA ASN A 1069 4.10 15.08 19.26
C ASN A 1069 3.27 14.67 20.48
N THR A 1070 3.04 15.62 21.39
CA THR A 1070 2.11 15.42 22.52
C THR A 1070 0.66 15.41 22.06
N ASP A 1071 0.35 16.05 20.94
CA ASP A 1071 -0.93 15.90 20.25
C ASP A 1071 -0.94 14.56 19.50
N PRO A 1072 -1.79 13.60 19.89
CA PRO A 1072 -1.86 12.29 19.26
C PRO A 1072 -2.39 12.32 17.81
N CYS A 1073 -2.90 13.46 17.32
CA CYS A 1073 -3.21 13.69 15.90
C CYS A 1073 -1.99 14.04 15.05
N LEU A 1074 -0.93 14.52 15.68
CA LEU A 1074 0.30 14.93 15.01
C LEU A 1074 1.35 13.89 15.29
N VAL A 1075 2.11 13.52 14.26
CA VAL A 1075 3.01 12.38 14.43
C VAL A 1075 4.26 12.80 15.19
N GLY A 1076 4.80 13.96 14.86
CA GLY A 1076 6.03 14.48 15.46
C GLY A 1076 6.92 15.07 14.40
N LYS A 1077 8.23 15.07 14.64
CA LYS A 1077 9.23 15.50 13.68
C LYS A 1077 10.48 14.64 13.77
N SER A 1078 11.17 14.48 12.66
CA SER A 1078 12.52 13.90 12.64
C SER A 1078 13.56 14.98 12.42
N ASN A 1079 14.67 14.93 13.15
CA ASN A 1079 15.86 15.69 12.77
C ASN A 1079 16.84 14.74 12.11
N PHE A 1080 17.29 15.09 10.91
CA PHE A 1080 18.32 14.37 10.18
C PHE A 1080 19.65 15.09 10.33
N TYR A 1081 20.63 14.44 10.95
CA TYR A 1081 21.92 15.00 11.31
C TYR A 1081 23.02 14.53 10.37
N ILE A 1082 23.90 15.47 10.01
CA ILE A 1082 25.21 15.19 9.41
C ILE A 1082 26.24 15.98 10.19
N MET A 1083 27.22 15.29 10.77
CA MET A 1083 28.24 15.93 11.61
C MET A 1083 29.61 15.33 11.37
N LYS A 1084 30.66 16.17 11.38
CA LYS A 1084 32.05 15.71 11.34
C LYS A 1084 32.32 14.89 12.59
N ALA A 1085 32.81 13.67 12.42
CA ALA A 1085 32.77 12.67 13.48
C ALA A 1085 33.68 13.01 14.67
N ASP A 1086 34.88 13.53 14.44
CA ASP A 1086 35.83 13.85 15.51
C ASP A 1086 35.55 15.18 16.22
N THR A 1087 34.97 16.16 15.53
CA THR A 1087 34.72 17.51 16.09
C THR A 1087 33.27 17.83 16.37
N GLY A 1088 32.33 17.09 15.79
CA GLY A 1088 30.90 17.41 15.85
C GLY A 1088 30.48 18.59 14.96
N LEU A 1089 31.36 19.16 14.12
CA LEU A 1089 31.02 20.28 13.22
C LEU A 1089 29.87 19.88 12.27
N GLY A 1090 28.95 20.80 11.95
CA GLY A 1090 27.83 20.50 11.05
C GLY A 1090 28.27 20.08 9.63
N GLY A 1091 27.51 19.22 8.97
CA GLY A 1091 27.75 18.78 7.59
C GLY A 1091 26.90 19.52 6.56
N PHE A 1092 25.79 20.14 6.98
CA PHE A 1092 24.90 20.93 6.11
C PHE A 1092 25.45 22.35 5.96
N VAL A 1093 26.06 22.63 4.81
CA VAL A 1093 26.71 23.92 4.57
C VAL A 1093 25.98 24.73 3.51
N THR A 1094 25.97 26.06 3.67
CA THR A 1094 25.51 27.01 2.65
C THR A 1094 26.67 27.86 2.16
N TYR A 1095 26.61 28.28 0.89
CA TYR A 1095 27.66 29.04 0.24
C TYR A 1095 27.21 30.46 -0.13
N THR A 1096 28.15 31.39 -0.18
CA THR A 1096 28.00 32.68 -0.86
C THR A 1096 29.24 32.92 -1.70
N GLY A 1097 29.11 32.72 -3.01
CA GLY A 1097 30.29 32.52 -3.87
C GLY A 1097 31.00 31.20 -3.50
N ASP A 1098 32.31 31.24 -3.32
CA ASP A 1098 33.12 30.08 -2.94
C ASP A 1098 33.31 29.92 -1.41
N GLU A 1099 32.74 30.83 -0.60
CA GLU A 1099 32.88 30.83 0.86
C GLU A 1099 31.70 30.16 1.56
N ILE A 1100 31.99 29.31 2.56
CA ILE A 1100 30.98 28.70 3.43
C ILE A 1100 30.51 29.71 4.47
N THR A 1101 29.19 29.93 4.56
CA THR A 1101 28.57 30.92 5.45
C THR A 1101 27.79 30.31 6.62
N SER A 1102 27.45 29.02 6.56
CA SER A 1102 26.73 28.29 7.62
C SER A 1102 27.20 26.83 7.72
N TRP A 1103 27.20 26.27 8.94
CA TRP A 1103 27.58 24.90 9.28
C TRP A 1103 26.50 24.22 10.14
N LYS A 1104 25.34 23.96 9.55
CA LYS A 1104 24.22 23.31 10.23
C LYS A 1104 24.48 21.85 10.53
N LYS A 1105 24.08 21.41 11.74
CA LYS A 1105 24.21 20.01 12.18
C LYS A 1105 23.06 19.14 11.71
N ASN A 1106 21.86 19.70 11.60
CA ASN A 1106 20.66 18.96 11.21
C ASN A 1106 19.76 19.75 10.27
N VAL A 1107 18.85 19.01 9.66
CA VAL A 1107 17.65 19.49 8.97
C VAL A 1107 16.44 18.80 9.62
N THR A 1108 15.39 19.56 9.90
CA THR A 1108 14.15 19.04 10.46
C THR A 1108 13.17 18.68 9.35
N LEU A 1109 12.56 17.50 9.43
CA LEU A 1109 11.43 17.07 8.63
C LEU A 1109 10.21 16.93 9.56
N ASP A 1110 9.27 17.87 9.45
CA ASP A 1110 8.04 17.81 10.23
C ASP A 1110 7.12 16.71 9.70
N ALA A 1111 6.33 16.12 10.60
CA ALA A 1111 5.40 15.03 10.33
C ALA A 1111 6.01 13.91 9.47
N THR A 1112 7.29 13.64 9.70
CA THR A 1112 8.05 12.58 9.06
C THR A 1112 8.76 11.77 10.13
N ARG A 1113 8.68 10.45 10.08
CA ARG A 1113 9.52 9.54 10.88
C ARG A 1113 10.59 8.92 10.00
N ILE A 1114 11.85 9.08 10.38
CA ILE A 1114 12.99 8.38 9.75
C ILE A 1114 13.28 7.10 10.53
N SER A 1115 13.17 5.96 9.86
CA SER A 1115 13.31 4.61 10.43
C SER A 1115 14.63 3.92 10.07
N GLY A 1116 15.38 4.45 9.10
CA GLY A 1116 16.70 3.93 8.75
C GLY A 1116 17.43 4.73 7.69
N ILE A 1117 18.77 4.62 7.69
CA ILE A 1117 19.66 5.36 6.81
C ILE A 1117 20.73 4.39 6.26
N THR A 1118 20.91 4.42 4.95
CA THR A 1118 21.99 3.72 4.26
C THR A 1118 22.76 4.72 3.40
N VAL A 1119 24.09 4.78 3.53
CA VAL A 1119 24.95 5.69 2.75
C VAL A 1119 25.87 4.86 1.87
N THR A 1120 25.77 4.99 0.55
CA THR A 1120 26.60 4.27 -0.41
C THR A 1120 26.69 5.00 -1.75
N GLY A 1121 27.80 4.86 -2.45
CA GLY A 1121 27.98 5.43 -3.80
C GLY A 1121 27.86 6.96 -3.88
N GLY A 1122 28.06 7.69 -2.77
CA GLY A 1122 27.85 9.14 -2.71
C GLY A 1122 26.38 9.56 -2.59
N LYS A 1123 25.47 8.61 -2.32
CA LYS A 1123 24.05 8.85 -2.07
C LYS A 1123 23.64 8.39 -0.67
N VAL A 1124 22.60 9.03 -0.16
CA VAL A 1124 21.94 8.69 1.09
C VAL A 1124 20.54 8.16 0.76
N TYR A 1125 20.23 6.97 1.26
CA TYR A 1125 18.94 6.30 1.14
C TYR A 1125 18.30 6.27 2.52
N VAL A 1126 17.09 6.80 2.65
CA VAL A 1126 16.42 7.01 3.93
C VAL A 1126 15.03 6.39 3.87
N GLY A 1127 14.74 5.51 4.81
CA GLY A 1127 13.39 4.99 5.04
C GLY A 1127 12.57 6.04 5.77
N VAL A 1128 11.51 6.52 5.13
CA VAL A 1128 10.68 7.59 5.67
C VAL A 1128 9.23 7.17 5.73
N THR A 1129 8.57 7.53 6.82
CA THR A 1129 7.12 7.57 6.91
C THR A 1129 6.71 9.03 6.92
N ALA A 1130 6.34 9.53 5.75
CA ALA A 1130 5.76 10.85 5.57
C ALA A 1130 4.25 10.75 5.82
N PHE A 1131 3.74 11.49 6.78
CA PHE A 1131 2.31 11.57 7.05
C PHE A 1131 1.66 12.66 6.21
N SER A 1132 0.33 12.73 6.23
CA SER A 1132 -0.42 13.63 5.36
C SER A 1132 0.07 15.08 5.44
N ASN A 1133 0.58 15.58 6.57
CA ASN A 1133 1.13 16.93 6.76
C ASN A 1133 2.68 17.01 6.77
N ALA A 1134 3.38 16.03 6.21
CA ALA A 1134 4.85 16.02 6.16
C ALA A 1134 5.42 17.21 5.37
N SER A 1135 6.54 17.77 5.84
CA SER A 1135 7.29 18.77 5.06
C SER A 1135 7.77 18.16 3.74
N ASN A 1136 7.76 18.93 2.65
CA ASN A 1136 8.41 18.51 1.41
C ASN A 1136 9.93 18.33 1.64
N PRO A 1137 10.49 17.11 1.53
CA PRO A 1137 11.91 16.87 1.75
C PRO A 1137 12.80 17.61 0.76
N GLN A 1138 12.33 17.88 -0.46
CA GLN A 1138 13.07 18.65 -1.45
C GLN A 1138 13.30 20.09 -0.99
N THR A 1139 12.28 20.71 -0.39
CA THR A 1139 12.40 22.07 0.17
C THR A 1139 13.34 22.09 1.38
N ALA A 1140 13.23 21.08 2.25
CA ALA A 1140 14.04 21.00 3.47
C ALA A 1140 15.54 20.76 3.17
N LEU A 1141 15.86 19.93 2.17
CA LEU A 1141 17.24 19.52 1.84
C LEU A 1141 17.86 20.26 0.66
N GLY A 1142 17.05 20.87 -0.22
CA GLY A 1142 17.50 21.40 -1.52
C GLY A 1142 18.50 22.56 -1.43
N GLY A 1143 18.62 23.21 -0.27
CA GLY A 1143 19.66 24.20 -0.02
C GLY A 1143 21.05 23.62 0.28
N PHE A 1144 21.16 22.31 0.45
CA PHE A 1144 22.39 21.65 0.94
C PHE A 1144 22.86 20.48 0.09
N THR A 1145 21.97 19.84 -0.68
CA THR A 1145 22.26 18.63 -1.45
C THR A 1145 21.79 18.77 -2.89
N GLY A 1146 22.28 17.88 -3.77
CA GLY A 1146 21.96 17.86 -5.19
C GLY A 1146 20.59 17.24 -5.47
N ASN A 1147 20.57 16.13 -6.22
CA ASN A 1147 19.32 15.47 -6.59
C ASN A 1147 18.61 14.92 -5.35
N ILE A 1148 17.30 15.15 -5.23
CA ILE A 1148 16.45 14.64 -4.14
C ILE A 1148 15.21 14.01 -4.77
N SER A 1149 14.96 12.74 -4.44
CA SER A 1149 13.78 11.99 -4.88
C SER A 1149 13.10 11.32 -3.70
N LEU A 1150 11.78 11.47 -3.60
CA LEU A 1150 10.93 10.70 -2.70
C LEU A 1150 10.02 9.82 -3.55
N SER A 1151 10.04 8.50 -3.32
CA SER A 1151 9.16 7.56 -4.02
C SER A 1151 8.58 6.57 -3.03
N GLY A 1152 7.28 6.67 -2.76
CA GLY A 1152 6.64 5.97 -1.66
C GLY A 1152 7.31 6.35 -0.33
N ASN A 1153 7.86 5.34 0.34
CA ASN A 1153 8.51 5.47 1.65
C ASN A 1153 10.06 5.53 1.58
N LEU A 1154 10.62 5.75 0.39
CA LEU A 1154 12.06 5.84 0.15
C LEU A 1154 12.45 7.27 -0.27
N LEU A 1155 13.21 7.95 0.59
CA LEU A 1155 13.85 9.23 0.29
C LEU A 1155 15.31 8.98 -0.12
N VAL A 1156 15.73 9.50 -1.27
CA VAL A 1156 17.11 9.41 -1.77
C VAL A 1156 17.63 10.79 -2.09
N PHE A 1157 18.85 11.10 -1.64
CA PHE A 1157 19.52 12.35 -2.02
C PHE A 1157 21.04 12.21 -2.07
N ASP A 1158 21.70 13.14 -2.76
CA ASP A 1158 23.16 13.15 -2.88
C ASP A 1158 23.85 13.59 -1.57
N VAL A 1159 24.98 12.98 -1.24
CA VAL A 1159 25.81 13.41 -0.12
C VAL A 1159 26.30 14.85 -0.38
N PRO A 1160 26.24 15.78 0.61
CA PRO A 1160 26.71 17.15 0.46
C PRO A 1160 28.12 17.28 -0.16
N GLU A 1161 28.30 18.24 -1.07
CA GLU A 1161 29.52 18.38 -1.88
C GLU A 1161 30.78 18.61 -1.05
N ASN A 1162 30.68 19.35 0.06
CA ASN A 1162 31.78 19.55 1.01
C ASN A 1162 32.31 18.24 1.60
N ILE A 1163 31.46 17.23 1.76
CA ILE A 1163 31.85 15.91 2.28
C ILE A 1163 32.46 15.06 1.16
N MET A 1164 32.00 15.25 -0.07
CA MET A 1164 32.54 14.58 -1.25
C MET A 1164 33.92 15.11 -1.67
N THR A 1165 34.25 16.34 -1.30
CA THR A 1165 35.51 17.04 -1.65
C THR A 1165 36.47 17.23 -0.46
N ASP A 1166 36.08 16.84 0.77
CA ASP A 1166 36.96 16.93 1.95
C ASP A 1166 38.18 15.99 1.82
N ASP A 1167 39.27 16.53 1.27
CA ASP A 1167 40.57 15.89 1.12
C ASP A 1167 41.42 15.88 2.39
N SER A 1168 40.89 16.34 3.54
CA SER A 1168 41.64 16.42 4.81
C SER A 1168 42.11 15.06 5.37
N GLY A 1169 41.80 13.96 4.67
CA GLY A 1169 42.21 12.61 4.97
C GLY A 1169 42.99 11.89 3.85
N GLY A 1170 43.82 12.58 3.04
CA GLY A 1170 44.63 12.03 1.93
C GLY A 1170 45.09 10.56 2.03
N SER A 1171 45.35 9.91 0.88
CA SER A 1171 45.45 8.44 0.65
C SER A 1171 46.08 7.49 1.70
N SER A 1172 46.84 7.97 2.69
CA SER A 1172 47.36 7.21 3.83
C SER A 1172 46.51 7.27 5.13
N THR A 1173 45.43 8.06 5.18
CA THR A 1173 44.58 8.28 6.39
C THR A 1173 43.13 7.85 6.17
N LYS A 1174 42.95 6.63 5.68
CA LYS A 1174 41.66 5.97 5.47
C LYS A 1174 40.70 6.14 6.65
N THR A 1175 39.63 6.91 6.46
CA THR A 1175 38.41 6.80 7.28
C THR A 1175 37.64 5.60 6.80
N GLU A 1176 38.00 4.43 7.31
CA GLU A 1176 37.33 3.16 7.00
C GLU A 1176 36.56 2.69 8.24
N PRO A 1177 35.33 2.17 8.06
CA PRO A 1177 34.68 1.36 9.09
C PRO A 1177 35.64 0.27 9.53
N ALA A 1178 35.91 0.18 10.83
CA ALA A 1178 36.86 -0.78 11.38
C ALA A 1178 36.22 -2.14 11.70
N TYR A 1179 34.98 -2.36 11.26
CA TYR A 1179 34.15 -3.52 11.60
C TYR A 1179 33.47 -4.08 10.34
N TRP A 1180 32.99 -5.32 10.44
CA TRP A 1180 32.26 -5.98 9.35
C TRP A 1180 30.95 -5.22 9.08
N ARG A 1181 30.98 -4.37 8.04
CA ARG A 1181 29.82 -3.59 7.57
C ARG A 1181 29.04 -4.26 6.45
N ASP A 1182 29.54 -5.35 5.89
CA ASP A 1182 28.86 -6.09 4.83
C ASP A 1182 27.80 -7.04 5.38
N TRP A 1183 27.07 -6.61 6.41
CA TRP A 1183 25.65 -6.91 6.43
C TRP A 1183 25.03 -6.01 5.36
N LYS A 1184 25.28 -6.37 4.10
CA LYS A 1184 24.38 -6.06 3.02
C LYS A 1184 23.25 -7.05 3.26
N PRO A 1185 22.09 -6.60 3.73
CA PRO A 1185 20.94 -7.38 3.36
C PRO A 1185 20.86 -7.40 1.82
#